data_AF-A0A1Q7A367-F1
#
_entry.id   AF-A0A1Q7A367-F1
#
_cell.length_a   1.000
_cell.length_b   1.000
_cell.length_c   1.000
_cell.angle_alpha   90.00
_cell.angle_beta   90.00
_cell.angle_gamma   90.00
#
_symmetry.space_group_name_H-M   'P 1'
#
loop_
_entity.id
_entity.type
_entity.pdbx_description
1 polymer ?
#
loop_
_entity_poly.entity_id
_entity_poly.type
_entity_poly.pdbx_seq_one_letter_code
_entity_poly.pdbx_strand_id
1 'polypeptide(L)'
;MQRKFLNRLGVAVVVLVVVGVSFLSIRLIAQARQDQRIPIDGQTVPLIKHAQLLGAANGDQQLNLSIGLHPRNQQELENLLRNLYDPRSLMYHHFLTPQEFADEFGPTPEQQQRVAAYLRQQGLTVTGIAPNGLLIDANATIAQAETTFQVTINNYQLGSHTFYANAGAPTIPSSFSSLIASIGGLDNSVKLHPLLHRLNPEGGKPGLGKRSSHAQPNAQSGFKPADLVAAYDSGPLQQAGVLGNNQTVAVFELDGYQSSDITQYLQTYNLGSPSISNVLVDGFNGSAGQGAIEVELDIEVVAAMAPKATQIVYEGPNTTQGVNDTYNKIVTDNKAQVTTISWGECETASGAAELQTLDTIFKQGAAQGIAMFAASGDSGAYDCNDTNLAVDSPAGDPYITGVGGTNLQVNNGAYGSESVWSNPSDTQRSPQGAGGGGGLSNTFKEPSWQTGPGVQNQYSNGNREVPDVSADADPATGYSVYCTVSAAGCPSAGWIVVGGTSAAAPFWAGSTASINEYLQKQGKSRVGFANPVLYSLASAQQQFSPFHDVSSGNNLYYPATANYDLASGLGSPDVYNIARDIAGGSGPTPSPTASPTGTPVPTPSPTATPVASPTATSTPAPTPTANPINTPVPQPPPSGSLIQNGDFEQGIDPWQETSGSGYEIVNTTNPHSGQYSADLCGYGSCDDSIAQNFTVPANASTITVSYWWYGYTTRTSHLCRDALTVTLLDSSGRAIGTLQHSCNTNATNSWQHVSFDVTSKLSSHARQTVTLLFNGKTASSFLVTSEFFVDDVAVSGS
;
A
#
# COMPACT_ATOMS: atom_id res chain seq x y z
N MET A 1 46.74 -58.42 35.74
CA MET A 1 46.72 -57.17 34.92
C MET A 1 45.85 -57.29 33.67
N GLN A 2 45.77 -58.44 32.99
CA GLN A 2 45.02 -58.63 31.73
C GLN A 2 43.50 -58.40 31.81
N ARG A 3 42.81 -58.79 32.89
CA ARG A 3 41.34 -58.67 33.00
C ARG A 3 40.82 -57.23 33.06
N LYS A 4 41.59 -56.31 33.67
CA LYS A 4 41.24 -54.87 33.72
C LYS A 4 41.48 -54.18 32.37
N PHE A 5 42.44 -54.67 31.58
CA PHE A 5 42.72 -54.14 30.24
C PHE A 5 41.64 -54.55 29.23
N LEU A 6 41.21 -55.82 29.24
CA LEU A 6 40.11 -56.29 28.39
C LEU A 6 38.77 -55.59 28.69
N ASN A 7 38.44 -55.35 29.96
CA ASN A 7 37.20 -54.62 30.30
C ASN A 7 37.24 -53.15 29.85
N ARG A 8 38.41 -52.49 29.93
CA ARG A 8 38.57 -51.11 29.43
C ARG A 8 38.52 -51.04 27.90
N LEU A 9 39.07 -52.03 27.20
CA LEU A 9 39.01 -52.14 25.75
C LEU A 9 37.58 -52.41 25.27
N GLY A 10 36.85 -53.31 25.94
CA GLY A 10 35.45 -53.61 25.63
C GLY A 10 34.53 -52.40 25.82
N VAL A 11 34.70 -51.64 26.91
CA VAL A 11 33.93 -50.40 27.13
C VAL A 11 34.26 -49.32 26.09
N ALA A 12 35.54 -49.15 25.74
CA ALA A 12 35.94 -48.18 24.71
C ALA A 12 35.38 -48.52 23.31
N VAL A 13 35.35 -49.81 22.95
CA VAL A 13 34.76 -50.28 21.67
C VAL A 13 33.25 -50.08 21.66
N VAL A 14 32.56 -50.38 22.76
CA VAL A 14 31.10 -50.15 22.86
C VAL A 14 30.76 -48.66 22.78
N VAL A 15 31.53 -47.78 23.44
CA VAL A 15 31.34 -46.32 23.35
C VAL A 15 31.60 -45.82 21.93
N LEU A 16 32.64 -46.30 21.25
CA LEU A 16 32.93 -45.93 19.85
C LEU A 16 31.84 -46.40 18.89
N VAL A 17 31.29 -47.61 19.08
CA VAL A 17 30.19 -48.13 18.26
C VAL A 17 28.90 -47.35 18.53
N VAL A 18 28.56 -47.05 19.79
CA VAL A 18 27.36 -46.26 20.13
C VAL A 18 27.46 -44.84 19.57
N VAL A 19 28.59 -44.15 19.77
CA VAL A 19 28.81 -42.80 19.24
C VAL A 19 28.82 -42.81 17.70
N GLY A 20 29.48 -43.78 17.08
CA GLY A 20 29.51 -43.94 15.62
C GLY A 20 28.12 -44.21 15.01
N VAL A 21 27.32 -45.08 15.63
CA VAL A 21 25.94 -45.36 15.22
C VAL A 21 25.05 -44.13 15.44
N SER A 22 25.22 -43.38 16.53
CA SER A 22 24.49 -42.13 16.75
C SER A 22 24.81 -41.06 15.70
N PHE A 23 26.08 -40.86 15.33
CA PHE A 23 26.46 -39.93 14.27
C PHE A 23 25.95 -40.37 12.89
N LEU A 24 25.98 -41.67 12.57
CA LEU A 24 25.40 -42.20 11.32
C LEU A 24 23.88 -42.05 11.28
N SER A 25 23.20 -42.29 12.41
CA SER A 25 21.74 -42.15 12.55
C SER A 25 21.30 -40.69 12.42
N ILE A 26 22.04 -39.74 12.99
CA ILE A 26 21.77 -38.30 12.86
C ILE A 26 21.97 -37.85 11.40
N ARG A 27 23.00 -38.34 10.70
CA ARG A 27 23.22 -38.07 9.27
C ARG A 27 22.09 -38.65 8.39
N LEU A 28 21.67 -39.88 8.65
CA LEU A 28 20.56 -40.55 7.94
C LEU A 28 19.21 -39.86 8.20
N ILE A 29 18.92 -39.44 9.43
CA ILE A 29 17.69 -38.70 9.77
C ILE A 29 17.72 -37.30 9.16
N ALA A 30 18.88 -36.63 9.13
CA ALA A 30 19.04 -35.34 8.48
C ALA A 30 18.89 -35.42 6.95
N GLN A 31 19.44 -36.46 6.30
CA GLN A 31 19.23 -36.73 4.88
C GLN A 31 17.78 -37.13 4.58
N ALA A 32 17.17 -37.99 5.38
CA ALA A 32 15.76 -38.37 5.22
C ALA A 32 14.79 -37.18 5.40
N ARG A 33 15.12 -36.19 6.25
CA ARG A 33 14.38 -34.92 6.34
C ARG A 33 14.62 -34.01 5.14
N GLN A 34 15.83 -34.00 4.55
CA GLN A 34 16.11 -33.22 3.33
C GLN A 34 15.35 -33.75 2.10
N ASP A 35 15.09 -35.07 2.04
CA ASP A 35 14.36 -35.70 0.93
C ASP A 35 12.83 -35.61 1.07
N GLN A 36 12.31 -35.19 2.23
CA GLN A 36 10.87 -35.01 2.40
C GLN A 36 10.40 -33.81 1.58
N ARG A 37 9.50 -34.06 0.62
CA ARG A 37 8.87 -33.02 -0.20
C ARG A 37 7.49 -32.65 0.33
N ILE A 38 7.09 -31.41 0.10
CA ILE A 38 5.78 -30.87 0.48
C ILE A 38 5.11 -30.21 -0.73
N PRO A 39 3.78 -30.23 -0.85
CA PRO A 39 3.07 -29.48 -1.88
C PRO A 39 3.12 -27.97 -1.60
N ILE A 40 3.10 -27.18 -2.67
CA ILE A 40 2.77 -25.76 -2.65
C ILE A 40 1.26 -25.67 -2.94
N ASP A 41 0.46 -25.53 -1.88
CA ASP A 41 -0.98 -25.42 -2.00
C ASP A 41 -1.37 -24.12 -2.73
N GLY A 42 -2.49 -24.14 -3.45
CA GLY A 42 -2.99 -22.96 -4.17
C GLY A 42 -2.24 -22.61 -5.46
N GLN A 43 -1.25 -23.39 -5.88
CA GLN A 43 -0.52 -23.18 -7.15
C GLN A 43 -1.26 -23.74 -8.38
N THR A 44 -2.22 -24.63 -8.20
CA THR A 44 -3.01 -25.15 -9.33
C THR A 44 -4.12 -24.19 -9.70
N VAL A 45 -4.15 -23.76 -10.97
CA VAL A 45 -5.20 -22.87 -11.47
C VAL A 45 -6.58 -23.52 -11.36
N PRO A 46 -7.59 -22.86 -10.75
CA PRO A 46 -8.89 -23.48 -10.49
C PRO A 46 -9.65 -23.91 -11.76
N LEU A 47 -9.45 -23.21 -12.87
CA LEU A 47 -10.17 -23.41 -14.13
C LEU A 47 -10.00 -24.81 -14.74
N ILE A 48 -8.94 -25.58 -14.39
CA ILE A 48 -8.78 -26.95 -14.90
C ILE A 48 -9.92 -27.88 -14.49
N LYS A 49 -10.64 -27.56 -13.40
CA LYS A 49 -11.82 -28.32 -12.95
C LYS A 49 -12.97 -28.25 -13.95
N HIS A 50 -12.98 -27.24 -14.81
CA HIS A 50 -14.01 -26.98 -15.82
C HIS A 50 -13.52 -27.25 -17.25
N ALA A 51 -12.24 -27.57 -17.43
CA ALA A 51 -11.63 -27.79 -18.74
C ALA A 51 -11.58 -29.29 -19.12
N GLN A 52 -11.65 -29.57 -20.40
CA GLN A 52 -11.45 -30.91 -20.96
C GLN A 52 -9.96 -31.23 -21.03
N LEU A 53 -9.53 -32.33 -20.41
CA LEU A 53 -8.16 -32.86 -20.54
C LEU A 53 -7.94 -33.40 -21.97
N LEU A 54 -6.96 -32.86 -22.68
CA LEU A 54 -6.56 -33.32 -24.02
C LEU A 54 -5.45 -34.36 -23.99
N GLY A 55 -4.60 -34.35 -22.96
CA GLY A 55 -3.49 -35.27 -22.77
C GLY A 55 -2.24 -34.58 -22.24
N ALA A 56 -1.14 -35.32 -22.11
CA ALA A 56 0.14 -34.79 -21.65
C ALA A 56 0.64 -33.64 -22.55
N ALA A 57 1.25 -32.63 -21.94
CA ALA A 57 1.92 -31.57 -22.68
C ALA A 57 3.25 -32.09 -23.29
N ASN A 58 3.77 -31.38 -24.30
CA ASN A 58 5.02 -31.77 -24.93
C ASN A 58 6.21 -31.53 -23.97
N GLY A 59 6.87 -32.61 -23.54
CA GLY A 59 7.99 -32.54 -22.59
C GLY A 59 9.18 -31.66 -23.02
N ASP A 60 9.35 -31.41 -24.32
CA ASP A 60 10.41 -30.54 -24.88
C ASP A 60 10.02 -29.05 -24.95
N GLN A 61 8.75 -28.73 -24.73
CA GLN A 61 8.26 -27.35 -24.71
C GLN A 61 8.97 -26.56 -23.61
N GLN A 62 9.46 -25.37 -23.95
CA GLN A 62 10.09 -24.46 -23.01
C GLN A 62 9.06 -23.72 -22.15
N LEU A 63 9.40 -23.53 -20.88
CA LEU A 63 8.70 -22.73 -19.89
C LEU A 63 9.63 -21.62 -19.41
N ASN A 64 9.07 -20.43 -19.25
CA ASN A 64 9.67 -19.34 -18.51
C ASN A 64 8.99 -19.32 -17.13
N LEU A 65 9.75 -19.62 -16.09
CA LEU A 65 9.25 -19.77 -14.73
C LEU A 65 9.67 -18.57 -13.88
N SER A 66 8.75 -18.08 -13.07
CA SER A 66 9.04 -17.10 -12.01
C SER A 66 8.83 -17.76 -10.65
N ILE A 67 9.90 -17.91 -9.88
CA ILE A 67 9.84 -18.49 -8.53
C ILE A 67 9.65 -17.36 -7.53
N GLY A 68 8.41 -17.21 -7.03
CA GLY A 68 8.09 -16.26 -5.97
C GLY A 68 8.63 -16.72 -4.63
N LEU A 69 9.30 -15.83 -3.90
CA LEU A 69 9.85 -16.10 -2.57
C LEU A 69 9.09 -15.36 -1.48
N HIS A 70 8.89 -16.01 -0.33
CA HIS A 70 8.32 -15.38 0.85
C HIS A 70 9.26 -14.31 1.40
N PRO A 71 8.72 -13.14 1.80
CA PRO A 71 9.51 -12.18 2.56
C PRO A 71 9.79 -12.73 3.97
N ARG A 72 10.93 -12.33 4.52
CA ARG A 72 11.25 -12.44 5.95
C ARG A 72 10.42 -11.43 6.74
N ASN A 73 10.28 -11.67 8.04
CA ASN A 73 9.69 -10.70 8.99
C ASN A 73 8.30 -10.20 8.55
N GLN A 74 7.42 -11.11 8.09
CA GLN A 74 6.11 -10.77 7.52
C GLN A 74 5.23 -9.97 8.48
N GLN A 75 5.22 -10.34 9.76
CA GLN A 75 4.41 -9.63 10.75
C GLN A 75 4.93 -8.21 10.96
N GLU A 76 6.24 -8.03 10.93
CA GLU A 76 6.90 -6.73 11.03
C GLU A 76 6.62 -5.88 9.78
N LEU A 77 6.57 -6.47 8.59
CA LEU A 77 6.17 -5.79 7.36
C LEU A 77 4.72 -5.28 7.47
N GLU A 78 3.79 -6.11 7.94
CA GLU A 78 2.41 -5.68 8.18
C GLU A 78 2.30 -4.56 9.22
N ASN A 79 3.08 -4.64 10.31
CA ASN A 79 3.11 -3.60 11.33
C ASN A 79 3.66 -2.29 10.76
N LEU A 80 4.75 -2.35 10.00
CA LEU A 80 5.31 -1.20 9.30
C LEU A 80 4.28 -0.57 8.38
N LEU A 81 3.63 -1.36 7.53
CA LEU A 81 2.65 -0.85 6.57
C LEU A 81 1.50 -0.14 7.28
N ARG A 82 0.98 -0.67 8.39
CA ARG A 82 -0.01 0.07 9.20
C ARG A 82 0.54 1.39 9.74
N ASN A 83 1.76 1.38 10.27
CA ASN A 83 2.40 2.55 10.86
C ASN A 83 2.83 3.62 9.83
N LEU A 84 3.10 3.25 8.58
CA LEU A 84 3.42 4.19 7.50
C LEU A 84 2.22 5.05 7.10
N TYR A 85 1.00 4.57 7.36
CA TYR A 85 -0.25 5.20 6.93
C TYR A 85 -1.19 5.58 8.08
N ASP A 86 -0.75 5.45 9.33
CA ASP A 86 -1.42 6.01 10.51
C ASP A 86 -0.85 7.40 10.79
N PRO A 87 -1.63 8.50 10.66
CA PRO A 87 -1.15 9.86 10.95
C PRO A 87 -0.74 10.10 12.40
N ARG A 88 -1.01 9.17 13.32
CA ARG A 88 -0.57 9.22 14.73
C ARG A 88 0.75 8.49 14.97
N SER A 89 1.25 7.76 13.98
CA SER A 89 2.50 7.00 14.07
C SER A 89 3.69 7.90 13.75
N LEU A 90 4.78 7.76 14.49
CA LEU A 90 6.07 8.40 14.17
C LEU A 90 6.66 7.94 12.83
N MET A 91 6.19 6.80 12.30
CA MET A 91 6.59 6.28 10.98
C MET A 91 5.69 6.81 9.85
N TYR A 92 4.71 7.67 10.12
CA TYR A 92 3.80 8.19 9.10
C TYR A 92 4.57 8.79 7.93
N HIS A 93 4.35 8.26 6.73
CA HIS A 93 5.00 8.64 5.47
C HIS A 93 6.54 8.54 5.47
N HIS A 94 7.14 7.78 6.39
CA HIS A 94 8.57 7.43 6.37
C HIS A 94 8.83 6.23 5.46
N PHE A 95 8.55 6.43 4.17
CA PHE A 95 8.65 5.39 3.14
C PHE A 95 10.06 4.87 2.93
N LEU A 96 10.15 3.61 2.52
CA LEU A 96 11.40 2.91 2.35
C LEU A 96 11.98 3.12 0.96
N THR A 97 13.29 2.98 0.84
CA THR A 97 13.95 2.67 -0.43
C THR A 97 13.84 1.17 -0.77
N PRO A 98 14.05 0.77 -2.04
CA PRO A 98 14.07 -0.65 -2.40
C PRO A 98 15.13 -1.46 -1.66
N GLN A 99 16.31 -0.87 -1.42
CA GLN A 99 17.38 -1.55 -0.70
C GLN A 99 17.02 -1.78 0.77
N GLU A 100 16.42 -0.77 1.40
CA GLU A 100 15.92 -0.85 2.77
C GLU A 100 14.83 -1.93 2.93
N PHE A 101 13.90 -2.04 1.98
CA PHE A 101 12.92 -3.13 1.96
C PHE A 101 13.60 -4.48 1.77
N ALA A 102 14.53 -4.60 0.82
CA ALA A 102 15.24 -5.86 0.54
C ALA A 102 16.07 -6.33 1.74
N ASP A 103 16.74 -5.42 2.43
CA ASP A 103 17.59 -5.71 3.59
C ASP A 103 16.78 -6.20 4.79
N GLU A 104 15.58 -5.66 5.02
CA GLU A 104 14.75 -6.06 6.16
C GLU A 104 13.85 -7.26 5.84
N PHE A 105 13.12 -7.18 4.73
CA PHE A 105 12.03 -8.11 4.41
C PHE A 105 12.37 -9.03 3.24
N GLY A 106 13.26 -8.63 2.33
CA GLY A 106 13.69 -9.50 1.23
C GLY A 106 14.40 -10.76 1.74
N PRO A 107 14.30 -11.90 1.02
CA PRO A 107 15.13 -13.06 1.29
C PRO A 107 16.62 -12.68 1.30
N THR A 108 17.40 -13.24 2.22
CA THR A 108 18.85 -12.97 2.28
C THR A 108 19.56 -13.46 1.02
N PRO A 109 20.71 -12.87 0.62
CA PRO A 109 21.50 -13.35 -0.51
C PRO A 109 21.81 -14.85 -0.43
N GLU A 110 22.09 -15.38 0.77
CA GLU A 110 22.33 -16.81 0.98
C GLU A 110 21.09 -17.67 0.69
N GLN A 111 19.91 -17.21 1.10
CA GLN A 111 18.64 -17.89 0.83
C GLN A 111 18.32 -17.89 -0.67
N GLN A 112 18.46 -16.74 -1.34
CA GLN A 112 18.27 -16.60 -2.78
C GLN A 112 19.20 -17.56 -3.54
N GLN A 113 20.50 -17.54 -3.21
CA GLN A 113 21.48 -18.41 -3.86
C GLN A 113 21.23 -19.90 -3.58
N ARG A 114 20.70 -20.25 -2.40
CA ARG A 114 20.34 -21.63 -2.09
C ARG A 114 19.20 -22.14 -2.97
N VAL A 115 18.17 -21.33 -3.22
CA VAL A 115 17.09 -21.67 -4.16
C VAL A 115 17.63 -21.75 -5.58
N ALA A 116 18.37 -20.73 -6.04
CA ALA A 116 18.96 -20.72 -7.37
C ALA A 116 19.90 -21.91 -7.63
N ALA A 117 20.72 -22.29 -6.65
CA ALA A 117 21.59 -23.47 -6.73
C ALA A 117 20.78 -24.77 -6.79
N TYR A 118 19.68 -24.87 -6.06
CA TYR A 118 18.77 -26.00 -6.14
C TYR A 118 18.17 -26.12 -7.55
N LEU A 119 17.63 -25.04 -8.12
CA LEU A 119 17.07 -25.05 -9.47
C LEU A 119 18.11 -25.49 -10.51
N ARG A 120 19.33 -24.95 -10.44
CA ARG A 120 20.45 -25.36 -11.32
C ARG A 120 20.83 -26.83 -11.13
N GLN A 121 20.83 -27.33 -9.90
CA GLN A 121 21.11 -28.75 -9.62
C GLN A 121 20.06 -29.68 -10.22
N GLN A 122 18.81 -29.23 -10.33
CA GLN A 122 17.74 -29.95 -11.01
C GLN A 122 17.78 -29.80 -12.56
N GLY A 123 18.74 -29.05 -13.09
CA GLY A 123 18.94 -28.87 -14.53
C GLY A 123 18.18 -27.68 -15.15
N LEU A 124 17.55 -26.84 -14.33
CA LEU A 124 16.91 -25.60 -14.78
C LEU A 124 17.97 -24.50 -14.99
N THR A 125 17.71 -23.60 -15.92
CA THR A 125 18.60 -22.46 -16.21
C THR A 125 18.08 -21.21 -15.53
N VAL A 126 18.65 -20.85 -14.38
CA VAL A 126 18.33 -19.57 -13.71
C VAL A 126 18.80 -18.41 -14.57
N THR A 127 17.88 -17.56 -14.99
CA THR A 127 18.08 -16.41 -15.89
C THR A 127 18.21 -15.10 -15.12
N GLY A 128 17.57 -14.98 -13.95
CA GLY A 128 17.56 -13.76 -13.15
C GLY A 128 17.32 -14.01 -11.67
N ILE A 129 17.75 -13.06 -10.84
CA ILE A 129 17.30 -12.90 -9.46
C ILE A 129 16.99 -11.42 -9.30
N ALA A 130 15.77 -11.10 -8.89
CA ALA A 130 15.37 -9.71 -8.72
C ALA A 130 16.19 -9.00 -7.63
N PRO A 131 16.46 -7.69 -7.74
CA PRO A 131 17.27 -6.96 -6.76
C PRO A 131 16.72 -6.97 -5.32
N ASN A 132 15.40 -7.06 -5.16
CA ASN A 132 14.73 -7.20 -3.86
C ASN A 132 14.71 -8.65 -3.33
N GLY A 133 15.20 -9.61 -4.12
CA GLY A 133 15.24 -11.01 -3.77
C GLY A 133 13.90 -11.73 -3.79
N LEU A 134 12.81 -11.09 -4.23
CA LEU A 134 11.47 -11.67 -4.18
C LEU A 134 11.19 -12.64 -5.33
N LEU A 135 11.87 -12.50 -6.47
CA LEU A 135 11.68 -13.34 -7.66
C LEU A 135 13.01 -13.97 -8.11
N ILE A 136 12.93 -15.22 -8.55
CA ILE A 136 14.01 -15.92 -9.26
C ILE A 136 13.44 -16.47 -10.56
N ASP A 137 13.97 -16.01 -11.69
CA ASP A 137 13.52 -16.45 -13.01
C ASP A 137 14.36 -17.60 -13.52
N ALA A 138 13.71 -18.56 -14.16
CA ALA A 138 14.37 -19.73 -14.70
C ALA A 138 13.69 -20.28 -15.95
N ASN A 139 14.50 -20.77 -16.88
CA ASN A 139 14.03 -21.52 -18.03
C ASN A 139 14.11 -23.03 -17.76
N ALA A 140 13.08 -23.75 -18.19
CA ALA A 140 12.97 -25.19 -18.07
C ALA A 140 12.23 -25.77 -19.28
N THR A 141 12.45 -27.05 -19.60
CA THR A 141 11.46 -27.80 -20.38
C THR A 141 10.34 -28.28 -19.47
N ILE A 142 9.16 -28.61 -20.03
CA ILE A 142 8.08 -29.25 -19.28
C ILE A 142 8.58 -30.51 -18.56
N ALA A 143 9.34 -31.38 -19.23
CA ALA A 143 9.86 -32.60 -18.60
C ALA A 143 10.80 -32.31 -17.42
N GLN A 144 11.60 -31.24 -17.50
CA GLN A 144 12.44 -30.79 -16.39
C GLN A 144 11.60 -30.26 -15.23
N ALA A 145 10.57 -29.45 -15.50
CA ALA A 145 9.66 -28.91 -14.49
C ALA A 145 8.87 -30.03 -13.79
N GLU A 146 8.31 -30.97 -14.55
CA GLU A 146 7.60 -32.15 -14.02
C GLU A 146 8.49 -32.97 -13.08
N THR A 147 9.74 -33.22 -13.47
CA THR A 147 10.72 -33.96 -12.65
C THR A 147 11.09 -33.17 -11.39
N THR A 148 11.40 -31.88 -11.56
CA THR A 148 11.92 -31.00 -10.51
C THR A 148 10.88 -30.79 -9.42
N PHE A 149 9.62 -30.56 -9.82
CA PHE A 149 8.53 -30.23 -8.92
C PHE A 149 7.57 -31.41 -8.65
N GLN A 150 7.84 -32.59 -9.19
CA GLN A 150 6.98 -33.78 -9.07
C GLN A 150 5.52 -33.48 -9.38
N VAL A 151 5.30 -32.89 -10.55
CA VAL A 151 3.99 -32.49 -11.04
C VAL A 151 3.78 -33.07 -12.43
N THR A 152 2.54 -33.12 -12.89
CA THR A 152 2.21 -33.46 -14.29
C THR A 152 1.63 -32.23 -14.95
N ILE A 153 2.11 -31.89 -16.15
CA ILE A 153 1.59 -30.79 -16.96
C ILE A 153 0.86 -31.38 -18.16
N ASN A 154 -0.40 -31.01 -18.32
CA ASN A 154 -1.26 -31.48 -19.40
C ASN A 154 -1.74 -30.32 -20.25
N ASN A 155 -2.13 -30.62 -21.48
CA ASN A 155 -2.93 -29.75 -22.32
C ASN A 155 -4.43 -29.89 -21.98
N TYR A 156 -5.11 -28.76 -21.88
CA TYR A 156 -6.53 -28.66 -21.57
C TYR A 156 -7.24 -27.79 -22.61
N GLN A 157 -8.54 -27.99 -22.75
CA GLN A 157 -9.42 -27.18 -23.58
C GLN A 157 -10.59 -26.64 -22.76
N LEU A 158 -10.79 -25.32 -22.77
CA LEU A 158 -11.96 -24.65 -22.22
C LEU A 158 -12.60 -23.80 -23.31
N GLY A 159 -13.76 -24.23 -23.82
CA GLY A 159 -14.36 -23.63 -25.02
C GLY A 159 -13.43 -23.74 -26.24
N SER A 160 -13.11 -22.60 -26.86
CA SER A 160 -12.15 -22.50 -27.97
C SER A 160 -10.69 -22.34 -27.51
N HIS A 161 -10.46 -22.09 -26.22
CA HIS A 161 -9.13 -21.84 -25.66
C HIS A 161 -8.42 -23.16 -25.33
N THR A 162 -7.17 -23.29 -25.76
CA THR A 162 -6.30 -24.43 -25.43
C THR A 162 -5.07 -23.92 -24.70
N PHE A 163 -4.74 -24.56 -23.59
CA PHE A 163 -3.65 -24.14 -22.71
C PHE A 163 -3.00 -25.36 -22.06
N TYR A 164 -1.81 -25.20 -21.51
CA TYR A 164 -1.19 -26.17 -20.61
C TYR A 164 -1.35 -25.71 -19.16
N ALA A 165 -1.45 -26.67 -18.23
CA ALA A 165 -1.46 -26.40 -16.80
C ALA A 165 -1.00 -27.62 -16.01
N ASN A 166 -0.50 -27.39 -14.80
CA ASN A 166 -0.24 -28.45 -13.84
C ASN A 166 -1.53 -29.11 -13.33
N ALA A 167 -1.58 -30.44 -13.32
CA ALA A 167 -2.75 -31.22 -12.92
C ALA A 167 -3.03 -31.21 -11.40
N GLY A 168 -2.06 -30.76 -10.60
CA GLY A 168 -2.14 -30.70 -9.15
C GLY A 168 -1.00 -29.87 -8.57
N ALA A 169 -0.96 -29.75 -7.24
CA ALA A 169 0.01 -28.93 -6.55
C ALA A 169 1.45 -29.43 -6.85
N PRO A 170 2.36 -28.58 -7.35
CA PRO A 170 3.76 -28.92 -7.43
C PRO A 170 4.31 -29.08 -6.01
N THR A 171 5.35 -29.90 -5.88
CA THR A 171 6.03 -30.12 -4.61
C THR A 171 7.44 -29.56 -4.64
N ILE A 172 7.95 -29.17 -3.47
CA ILE A 172 9.33 -28.74 -3.24
C ILE A 172 9.94 -29.49 -2.06
N PRO A 173 11.27 -29.58 -1.94
CA PRO A 173 11.89 -30.09 -0.71
C PRO A 173 11.45 -29.25 0.49
N SER A 174 11.07 -29.90 1.59
CA SER A 174 10.58 -29.25 2.83
C SER A 174 11.54 -28.20 3.38
N SER A 175 12.83 -28.31 3.06
CA SER A 175 13.86 -27.34 3.44
C SER A 175 13.70 -25.95 2.79
N PHE A 176 12.80 -25.81 1.80
CA PHE A 176 12.44 -24.58 1.10
C PHE A 176 11.01 -24.10 1.40
N SER A 177 10.27 -24.79 2.29
CA SER A 177 8.85 -24.50 2.55
C SER A 177 8.57 -23.09 3.07
N SER A 178 9.52 -22.52 3.82
CA SER A 178 9.44 -21.16 4.35
C SER A 178 10.04 -20.11 3.42
N LEU A 179 10.45 -20.51 2.21
CA LEU A 179 11.20 -19.67 1.28
C LEU A 179 10.50 -19.53 -0.07
N ILE A 180 10.05 -20.63 -0.68
CA ILE A 180 9.35 -20.60 -1.97
C ILE A 180 7.86 -20.48 -1.72
N ALA A 181 7.27 -19.38 -2.21
CA ALA A 181 5.85 -19.08 -2.13
C ALA A 181 5.08 -19.61 -3.35
N SER A 182 5.60 -19.39 -4.57
CA SER A 182 4.95 -19.81 -5.81
C SER A 182 5.93 -20.30 -6.87
N ILE A 183 5.41 -20.98 -7.89
CA ILE A 183 6.12 -21.38 -9.11
C ILE A 183 5.26 -20.95 -10.31
N GLY A 184 5.37 -19.68 -10.68
CA GLY A 184 4.68 -19.11 -11.83
C GLY A 184 5.19 -19.70 -13.15
N GLY A 185 4.31 -19.79 -14.16
CA GLY A 185 4.64 -20.32 -15.50
C GLY A 185 4.50 -21.83 -15.66
N LEU A 186 3.97 -22.55 -14.67
CA LEU A 186 3.56 -23.96 -14.82
C LEU A 186 2.26 -24.15 -15.62
N ASP A 187 1.56 -23.05 -15.88
CA ASP A 187 0.43 -22.97 -16.78
C ASP A 187 0.54 -21.72 -17.67
N ASN A 188 -0.25 -21.69 -18.74
CA ASN A 188 -0.48 -20.50 -19.56
C ASN A 188 -1.99 -20.26 -19.78
N SER A 189 -2.77 -20.63 -18.77
CA SER A 189 -4.21 -20.77 -18.87
C SER A 189 -4.93 -19.43 -18.95
N VAL A 190 -4.41 -18.42 -18.25
CA VAL A 190 -4.95 -17.07 -18.20
C VAL A 190 -3.91 -16.09 -18.70
N LYS A 191 -4.39 -15.04 -19.36
CA LYS A 191 -3.62 -13.87 -19.74
C LYS A 191 -4.40 -12.67 -19.26
N LEU A 192 -3.69 -11.67 -18.76
CA LEU A 192 -4.31 -10.41 -18.45
C LEU A 192 -4.86 -9.79 -19.75
N HIS A 193 -5.92 -9.03 -19.63
CA HIS A 193 -6.58 -8.41 -20.76
C HIS A 193 -6.85 -6.93 -20.46
N PRO A 194 -6.85 -6.06 -21.49
CA PRO A 194 -7.15 -4.65 -21.30
C PRO A 194 -8.61 -4.49 -20.83
N LEU A 195 -8.89 -3.60 -19.88
CA LEU A 195 -10.20 -3.35 -19.28
C LEU A 195 -10.89 -2.10 -19.88
N LEU A 196 -10.88 -2.04 -21.22
CA LEU A 196 -11.54 -0.99 -22.02
C LEU A 196 -12.77 -1.48 -22.79
N HIS A 197 -13.73 -0.58 -23.04
CA HIS A 197 -14.82 -0.79 -24.00
C HIS A 197 -14.92 0.33 -25.03
N ARG A 198 -15.41 -0.03 -26.21
CA ARG A 198 -15.64 0.91 -27.31
C ARG A 198 -17.12 1.14 -27.49
N LEU A 199 -17.47 2.37 -27.89
CA LEU A 199 -18.82 2.64 -28.35
C LEU A 199 -19.06 1.92 -29.69
N ASN A 200 -19.79 0.81 -29.68
CA ASN A 200 -20.14 0.06 -30.89
C ASN A 200 -21.10 0.88 -31.79
N PRO A 201 -20.75 1.16 -33.07
CA PRO A 201 -21.62 1.93 -33.96
C PRO A 201 -22.88 1.18 -34.44
N GLU A 202 -22.89 -0.16 -34.39
CA GLU A 202 -23.83 -0.98 -35.17
C GLU A 202 -24.93 -1.74 -34.37
N GLY A 203 -25.08 -1.54 -33.05
CA GLY A 203 -26.07 -2.35 -32.30
C GLY A 203 -26.59 -1.73 -31.00
N GLY A 204 -27.57 -0.83 -31.07
CA GLY A 204 -28.30 -0.44 -29.86
C GLY A 204 -29.35 0.65 -30.09
N LYS A 205 -30.63 0.28 -30.00
CA LYS A 205 -31.76 1.23 -29.96
C LYS A 205 -31.64 2.12 -28.70
N PRO A 206 -32.04 3.40 -28.77
CA PRO A 206 -31.89 4.34 -27.66
C PRO A 206 -32.80 3.97 -26.49
N GLY A 207 -32.21 3.51 -25.40
CA GLY A 207 -32.90 3.26 -24.14
C GLY A 207 -32.17 3.92 -22.97
N LEU A 208 -32.83 4.92 -22.39
CA LEU A 208 -32.56 5.60 -21.11
C LEU A 208 -31.40 6.62 -21.09
N GLY A 209 -31.74 7.87 -20.76
CA GLY A 209 -30.85 9.04 -20.70
C GLY A 209 -30.98 9.96 -21.91
N LYS A 210 -31.38 11.22 -21.71
CA LYS A 210 -31.34 12.23 -22.78
C LYS A 210 -29.88 12.35 -23.23
N ARG A 211 -29.61 12.05 -24.50
CA ARG A 211 -28.32 12.29 -25.15
C ARG A 211 -27.94 13.76 -24.96
N SER A 212 -26.98 14.03 -24.09
CA SER A 212 -26.22 15.27 -24.10
C SER A 212 -25.62 15.40 -25.49
N SER A 213 -25.99 16.45 -26.21
CA SER A 213 -25.72 16.64 -27.63
C SER A 213 -24.24 16.90 -27.91
N HIS A 214 -23.41 15.86 -27.90
CA HIS A 214 -22.02 15.90 -28.41
C HIS A 214 -21.63 14.67 -29.26
N ALA A 215 -22.54 13.70 -29.44
CA ALA A 215 -22.33 12.60 -30.39
C ALA A 215 -22.69 13.04 -31.82
N GLN A 216 -21.75 13.74 -32.49
CA GLN A 216 -21.73 13.87 -33.95
C GLN A 216 -20.55 13.03 -34.51
N PRO A 217 -20.73 12.33 -35.65
CA PRO A 217 -19.70 11.49 -36.25
C PRO A 217 -18.70 12.32 -37.06
N ASN A 218 -17.88 13.13 -36.38
CA ASN A 218 -16.73 13.82 -36.97
C ASN A 218 -15.87 14.51 -35.89
N ALA A 219 -14.63 14.02 -35.72
CA ALA A 219 -13.48 14.56 -34.98
C ALA A 219 -13.74 15.10 -33.55
N GLN A 220 -13.36 14.30 -32.54
CA GLN A 220 -13.35 14.61 -31.09
C GLN A 220 -14.72 14.50 -30.38
N SER A 221 -15.47 13.42 -30.61
CA SER A 221 -16.54 13.00 -29.70
C SER A 221 -15.95 12.40 -28.41
N GLY A 222 -16.71 12.43 -27.31
CA GLY A 222 -16.28 11.97 -25.97
C GLY A 222 -15.76 13.11 -25.07
N PHE A 223 -15.51 12.82 -23.80
CA PHE A 223 -14.93 13.78 -22.86
C PHE A 223 -13.48 14.11 -23.24
N LYS A 224 -13.19 15.40 -23.27
CA LYS A 224 -11.86 15.98 -23.50
C LYS A 224 -11.20 16.27 -22.16
N PRO A 225 -9.88 16.53 -22.12
CA PRO A 225 -9.19 16.89 -20.87
C PRO A 225 -9.88 18.01 -20.08
N ALA A 226 -10.33 19.08 -20.75
CA ALA A 226 -11.01 20.18 -20.11
C ALA A 226 -12.37 19.79 -19.49
N ASP A 227 -13.08 18.83 -20.08
CA ASP A 227 -14.36 18.34 -19.56
C ASP A 227 -14.13 17.55 -18.27
N LEU A 228 -13.12 16.68 -18.24
CA LEU A 228 -12.73 15.89 -17.06
C LEU A 228 -12.28 16.79 -15.90
N VAL A 229 -11.45 17.78 -16.21
CA VAL A 229 -10.95 18.76 -15.24
C VAL A 229 -12.08 19.56 -14.60
N ALA A 230 -13.11 19.90 -15.37
CA ALA A 230 -14.27 20.64 -14.88
C ALA A 230 -15.29 19.74 -14.18
N ALA A 231 -15.46 18.49 -14.63
CA ALA A 231 -16.39 17.53 -14.03
C ALA A 231 -15.93 17.05 -12.65
N TYR A 232 -14.63 16.86 -12.43
CA TYR A 232 -14.08 16.34 -11.18
C TYR A 232 -13.31 17.39 -10.35
N ASP A 233 -13.68 18.66 -10.52
CA ASP A 233 -13.13 19.82 -9.80
C ASP A 233 -11.59 19.88 -9.71
N SER A 234 -10.88 19.56 -10.80
CA SER A 234 -9.42 19.73 -10.87
C SER A 234 -8.99 21.13 -11.32
N GLY A 235 -9.94 21.94 -11.80
CA GLY A 235 -9.71 23.30 -12.30
C GLY A 235 -8.96 24.23 -11.32
N PRO A 236 -9.35 24.28 -10.02
CA PRO A 236 -8.64 25.10 -9.03
C PRO A 236 -7.15 24.74 -8.88
N LEU A 237 -6.80 23.45 -8.96
CA LEU A 237 -5.41 23.00 -8.92
C LEU A 237 -4.64 23.48 -10.15
N GLN A 238 -5.20 23.30 -11.35
CA GLN A 238 -4.56 23.73 -12.59
C GLN A 238 -4.36 25.25 -12.67
N GLN A 239 -5.33 26.04 -12.17
CA GLN A 239 -5.22 27.49 -12.07
C GLN A 239 -4.11 27.92 -11.09
N ALA A 240 -3.84 27.13 -10.04
CA ALA A 240 -2.71 27.30 -9.14
C ALA A 240 -1.38 26.76 -9.73
N GLY A 241 -1.36 26.40 -11.01
CA GLY A 241 -0.20 25.86 -11.71
C GLY A 241 0.21 24.46 -11.23
N VAL A 242 -0.71 23.71 -10.60
CA VAL A 242 -0.54 22.29 -10.29
C VAL A 242 -0.90 21.51 -11.53
N LEU A 243 0.11 20.93 -12.18
CA LEU A 243 0.01 20.29 -13.49
C LEU A 243 0.72 18.93 -13.53
N GLY A 244 1.14 18.38 -12.39
CA GLY A 244 1.96 17.17 -12.28
C GLY A 244 3.47 17.42 -12.23
N ASN A 245 3.92 18.64 -11.94
CA ASN A 245 5.36 18.94 -11.87
C ASN A 245 6.05 18.10 -10.77
N ASN A 246 7.23 17.58 -11.08
CA ASN A 246 8.03 16.70 -10.20
C ASN A 246 7.32 15.41 -9.78
N GLN A 247 6.30 15.00 -10.52
CA GLN A 247 5.63 13.72 -10.33
C GLN A 247 5.95 12.80 -11.50
N THR A 248 6.05 11.52 -11.20
CA THR A 248 6.26 10.44 -12.15
C THR A 248 5.18 9.39 -11.95
N VAL A 249 4.47 9.08 -13.03
CA VAL A 249 3.47 8.02 -13.11
C VAL A 249 4.09 6.83 -13.85
N ALA A 250 4.09 5.66 -13.23
CA ALA A 250 4.38 4.40 -13.90
C ALA A 250 3.08 3.92 -14.57
N VAL A 251 3.19 3.52 -15.84
CA VAL A 251 2.09 2.94 -16.60
C VAL A 251 2.44 1.47 -16.82
N PHE A 252 1.68 0.56 -16.21
CA PHE A 252 1.91 -0.89 -16.35
C PHE A 252 1.24 -1.39 -17.63
N GLU A 253 2.02 -1.99 -18.54
CA GLU A 253 1.54 -2.36 -19.86
C GLU A 253 2.04 -3.73 -20.31
N LEU A 254 1.18 -4.45 -21.04
CA LEU A 254 1.49 -5.76 -21.62
C LEU A 254 1.44 -5.75 -23.16
N ASP A 255 1.50 -4.55 -23.76
CA ASP A 255 1.66 -4.29 -25.18
C ASP A 255 2.47 -2.99 -25.39
N GLY A 256 2.86 -2.68 -26.63
CA GLY A 256 3.44 -1.39 -27.00
C GLY A 256 2.42 -0.42 -27.60
N TYR A 257 2.86 0.79 -27.92
CA TYR A 257 2.02 1.86 -28.49
C TYR A 257 2.69 2.61 -29.64
N GLN A 258 1.93 3.44 -30.34
CA GLN A 258 2.43 4.32 -31.38
C GLN A 258 2.66 5.75 -30.84
N SER A 259 3.94 6.08 -30.59
CA SER A 259 4.32 7.40 -30.03
C SER A 259 3.85 8.65 -30.82
N SER A 260 3.60 8.51 -32.13
CA SER A 260 3.02 9.62 -32.92
C SER A 260 1.60 9.96 -32.50
N ASP A 261 0.87 8.98 -31.97
CA ASP A 261 -0.55 9.10 -31.65
C ASP A 261 -0.70 9.89 -30.35
N ILE A 262 0.12 9.55 -29.35
CA ILE A 262 0.32 10.34 -28.13
C ILE A 262 0.73 11.79 -28.47
N THR A 263 1.68 11.96 -29.40
CA THR A 263 2.12 13.30 -29.81
C THR A 263 0.95 14.10 -30.42
N GLN A 264 0.13 13.47 -31.25
CA GLN A 264 -1.03 14.09 -31.87
C GLN A 264 -2.10 14.46 -30.84
N TYR A 265 -2.35 13.62 -29.83
CA TYR A 265 -3.25 13.91 -28.72
C TYR A 265 -2.80 15.14 -27.94
N LEU A 266 -1.54 15.14 -27.48
CA LEU A 266 -0.95 16.22 -26.70
C LEU A 266 -0.99 17.56 -27.45
N GLN A 267 -0.72 17.55 -28.76
CA GLN A 267 -0.81 18.74 -29.62
C GLN A 267 -2.25 19.22 -29.79
N THR A 268 -3.20 18.29 -29.95
CA THR A 268 -4.61 18.63 -30.18
C THR A 268 -5.21 19.34 -28.96
N TYR A 269 -4.91 18.84 -27.76
CA TYR A 269 -5.42 19.41 -26.51
C TYR A 269 -4.46 20.42 -25.86
N ASN A 270 -3.35 20.73 -26.53
CA ASN A 270 -2.37 21.73 -26.11
C ASN A 270 -1.82 21.45 -24.69
N LEU A 271 -1.59 20.18 -24.38
CA LEU A 271 -1.16 19.68 -23.06
C LEU A 271 0.36 19.80 -22.83
N GLY A 272 1.10 20.26 -23.85
CA GLY A 272 2.54 20.41 -23.79
C GLY A 272 3.28 19.13 -24.22
N SER A 273 4.39 18.84 -23.57
CA SER A 273 5.27 17.72 -23.94
C SER A 273 5.87 17.11 -22.67
N PRO A 274 5.08 16.34 -21.91
CA PRO A 274 5.60 15.59 -20.77
C PRO A 274 6.71 14.63 -21.20
N SER A 275 7.61 14.29 -20.28
CA SER A 275 8.62 13.26 -20.52
C SER A 275 7.94 11.90 -20.49
N ILE A 276 7.84 11.23 -21.63
CA ILE A 276 7.30 9.87 -21.76
C ILE A 276 8.44 8.96 -22.22
N SER A 277 8.66 7.86 -21.50
CA SER A 277 9.75 6.92 -21.78
C SER A 277 9.34 5.49 -21.47
N ASN A 278 9.97 4.52 -22.13
CA ASN A 278 9.65 3.10 -21.95
C ASN A 278 10.73 2.40 -21.11
N VAL A 279 10.29 1.46 -20.28
CA VAL A 279 11.13 0.42 -19.69
C VAL A 279 10.63 -0.91 -20.23
N LEU A 280 11.44 -1.53 -21.09
CA LEU A 280 11.15 -2.83 -21.68
C LEU A 280 11.58 -3.94 -20.71
N VAL A 281 10.64 -4.79 -20.32
CA VAL A 281 10.85 -5.91 -19.39
C VAL A 281 10.94 -7.21 -20.18
N ASP A 282 11.82 -8.12 -19.75
CA ASP A 282 12.00 -9.46 -20.34
C ASP A 282 12.25 -9.49 -21.85
N GLY A 283 12.85 -8.43 -22.39
CA GLY A 283 13.13 -8.32 -23.81
C GLY A 283 11.88 -8.09 -24.66
N PHE A 284 10.76 -7.65 -24.07
CA PHE A 284 9.65 -7.08 -24.83
C PHE A 284 10.16 -6.00 -25.78
N ASN A 285 9.62 -5.93 -26.99
CA ASN A 285 10.20 -5.13 -28.07
C ASN A 285 9.58 -3.73 -28.21
N GLY A 286 8.57 -3.41 -27.41
CA GLY A 286 7.82 -2.16 -27.43
C GLY A 286 7.01 -1.93 -28.72
N SER A 287 6.78 -2.97 -29.50
CA SER A 287 6.00 -2.85 -30.73
C SER A 287 4.51 -2.84 -30.42
N ALA A 288 3.78 -1.91 -31.03
CA ALA A 288 2.33 -1.79 -30.88
C ALA A 288 1.58 -2.99 -31.49
N GLY A 289 0.88 -3.72 -30.63
CA GLY A 289 0.08 -4.90 -30.95
C GLY A 289 -1.42 -4.68 -30.85
N GLN A 290 -2.13 -5.68 -30.31
CA GLN A 290 -3.59 -5.69 -30.21
C GLN A 290 -4.11 -4.87 -29.01
N GLY A 291 -3.29 -4.74 -27.97
CA GLY A 291 -3.55 -3.95 -26.78
C GLY A 291 -3.11 -2.49 -26.89
N ALA A 292 -2.56 -2.04 -28.02
CA ALA A 292 -2.01 -0.69 -28.15
C ALA A 292 -3.00 0.43 -27.82
N ILE A 293 -4.31 0.22 -28.05
CA ILE A 293 -5.33 1.19 -27.67
C ILE A 293 -5.42 1.41 -26.15
N GLU A 294 -5.14 0.37 -25.35
CA GLU A 294 -5.10 0.45 -23.89
C GLU A 294 -3.92 1.31 -23.46
N VAL A 295 -2.74 0.98 -24.00
CA VAL A 295 -1.52 1.73 -23.74
C VAL A 295 -1.67 3.21 -24.10
N GLU A 296 -2.32 3.50 -25.22
CA GLU A 296 -2.56 4.89 -25.64
C GLU A 296 -3.62 5.58 -24.77
N LEU A 297 -4.71 4.91 -24.39
CA LEU A 297 -5.71 5.43 -23.46
C LEU A 297 -5.06 5.83 -22.12
N ASP A 298 -4.27 4.93 -21.52
CA ASP A 298 -3.63 5.16 -20.23
C ASP A 298 -2.71 6.39 -20.25
N ILE A 299 -1.83 6.47 -21.25
CA ILE A 299 -0.88 7.58 -21.41
C ILE A 299 -1.62 8.91 -21.63
N GLU A 300 -2.66 8.90 -22.46
CA GLU A 300 -3.44 10.08 -22.81
C GLU A 300 -4.25 10.61 -21.62
N VAL A 301 -4.89 9.73 -20.85
CA VAL A 301 -5.68 10.12 -19.67
C VAL A 301 -4.79 10.62 -18.53
N VAL A 302 -3.63 10.01 -18.30
CA VAL A 302 -2.64 10.55 -17.35
C VAL A 302 -2.22 11.96 -17.79
N ALA A 303 -1.92 12.16 -19.08
CA ALA A 303 -1.55 13.47 -19.61
C ALA A 303 -2.69 14.51 -19.53
N ALA A 304 -3.94 14.08 -19.62
CA ALA A 304 -5.11 14.95 -19.50
C ALA A 304 -5.21 15.55 -18.08
N MET A 305 -4.97 14.74 -17.05
CA MET A 305 -5.11 15.16 -15.65
C MET A 305 -3.83 15.76 -15.05
N ALA A 306 -2.65 15.33 -15.50
CA ALA A 306 -1.35 15.78 -15.05
C ALA A 306 -0.40 16.06 -16.22
N PRO A 307 -0.63 17.14 -17.01
CA PRO A 307 0.05 17.38 -18.30
C PRO A 307 1.57 17.58 -18.23
N LYS A 308 2.13 17.79 -17.03
CA LYS A 308 3.57 17.92 -16.79
C LYS A 308 4.18 16.77 -15.99
N ALA A 309 3.40 15.75 -15.64
CA ALA A 309 3.95 14.55 -15.02
C ALA A 309 4.85 13.80 -16.00
N THR A 310 5.95 13.25 -15.48
CA THR A 310 6.74 12.26 -16.22
C THR A 310 5.95 10.96 -16.26
N GLN A 311 5.97 10.27 -17.39
CA GLN A 311 5.39 8.95 -17.53
C GLN A 311 6.48 7.94 -17.89
N ILE A 312 6.50 6.82 -17.16
CA ILE A 312 7.37 5.68 -17.47
C ILE A 312 6.46 4.50 -17.80
N VAL A 313 6.45 4.10 -19.07
CA VAL A 313 5.65 2.99 -19.58
C VAL A 313 6.46 1.71 -19.40
N TYR A 314 6.06 0.86 -18.46
CA TYR A 314 6.69 -0.43 -18.17
C TYR A 314 6.01 -1.49 -19.02
N GLU A 315 6.66 -1.90 -20.11
CA GLU A 315 6.10 -2.82 -21.11
C GLU A 315 6.71 -4.22 -20.94
N GLY A 316 5.88 -5.21 -20.64
CA GLY A 316 6.29 -6.59 -20.43
C GLY A 316 5.50 -7.61 -21.26
N PRO A 317 6.00 -8.85 -21.38
CA PRO A 317 5.27 -9.90 -22.07
C PRO A 317 4.08 -10.40 -21.23
N ASN A 318 2.91 -10.57 -21.87
CA ASN A 318 1.69 -11.10 -21.23
C ASN A 318 1.78 -12.61 -20.96
N THR A 319 2.54 -12.94 -19.91
CA THR A 319 2.82 -14.27 -19.36
C THR A 319 2.99 -14.13 -17.86
N THR A 320 2.78 -15.18 -17.06
CA THR A 320 2.95 -15.11 -15.60
C THR A 320 4.28 -14.51 -15.17
N GLN A 321 5.41 -14.98 -15.73
CA GLN A 321 6.73 -14.41 -15.44
C GLN A 321 6.81 -12.93 -15.82
N GLY A 322 6.46 -12.58 -17.07
CA GLY A 322 6.53 -11.18 -17.52
C GLY A 322 5.65 -10.22 -16.74
N VAL A 323 4.47 -10.66 -16.30
CA VAL A 323 3.57 -9.88 -15.45
C VAL A 323 4.22 -9.62 -14.09
N ASN A 324 4.72 -10.67 -13.42
CA ASN A 324 5.42 -10.56 -12.15
C ASN A 324 6.62 -9.63 -12.24
N ASP A 325 7.45 -9.83 -13.27
CA ASP A 325 8.66 -9.05 -13.47
C ASP A 325 8.34 -7.59 -13.79
N THR A 326 7.24 -7.31 -14.49
CA THR A 326 6.85 -5.93 -14.81
C THR A 326 6.37 -5.19 -13.57
N TYR A 327 5.51 -5.80 -12.74
CA TYR A 327 5.14 -5.22 -11.44
C TYR A 327 6.36 -5.05 -10.53
N ASN A 328 7.20 -6.08 -10.47
CA ASN A 328 8.40 -6.07 -9.65
C ASN A 328 9.42 -5.03 -10.12
N LYS A 329 9.50 -4.77 -11.43
CA LYS A 329 10.36 -3.76 -12.01
C LYS A 329 9.94 -2.34 -11.61
N ILE A 330 8.63 -2.08 -11.52
CA ILE A 330 8.10 -0.78 -11.05
C ILE A 330 8.59 -0.50 -9.63
N VAL A 331 8.43 -1.45 -8.71
CA VAL A 331 8.81 -1.25 -7.30
C VAL A 331 10.33 -1.28 -7.10
N THR A 332 11.08 -2.10 -7.85
CA THR A 332 12.55 -2.14 -7.73
C THR A 332 13.24 -0.93 -8.37
N ASP A 333 12.68 -0.35 -9.42
CA ASP A 333 13.18 0.93 -9.96
C ASP A 333 12.90 2.10 -9.02
N ASN A 334 11.73 2.10 -8.36
CA ASN A 334 11.27 3.15 -7.44
C ASN A 334 11.42 4.57 -8.02
N LYS A 335 11.08 4.72 -9.31
CA LYS A 335 11.15 5.99 -10.05
C LYS A 335 9.82 6.75 -10.07
N ALA A 336 8.72 6.06 -9.81
CA ALA A 336 7.36 6.60 -9.85
C ALA A 336 6.78 6.75 -8.44
N GLN A 337 5.94 7.76 -8.26
CA GLN A 337 5.16 7.95 -7.02
C GLN A 337 3.75 7.38 -7.15
N VAL A 338 3.29 7.18 -8.38
CA VAL A 338 1.95 6.69 -8.71
C VAL A 338 2.08 5.64 -9.82
N THR A 339 1.23 4.63 -9.82
CA THR A 339 1.12 3.60 -10.85
C THR A 339 -0.33 3.49 -11.31
N THR A 340 -0.55 3.39 -12.61
CA THR A 340 -1.83 2.98 -13.21
C THR A 340 -1.70 1.60 -13.83
N ILE A 341 -2.76 0.80 -13.71
CA ILE A 341 -2.85 -0.59 -14.14
C ILE A 341 -4.21 -0.81 -14.79
N SER A 342 -4.24 -0.92 -16.12
CA SER A 342 -5.46 -1.12 -16.91
C SER A 342 -5.56 -2.52 -17.52
N TRP A 343 -4.79 -3.46 -16.96
CA TRP A 343 -4.76 -4.87 -17.35
C TRP A 343 -5.17 -5.73 -16.16
N GLY A 344 -6.13 -6.62 -16.39
CA GLY A 344 -6.70 -7.44 -15.33
C GLY A 344 -7.04 -8.87 -15.77
N GLU A 345 -7.41 -9.69 -14.79
CA GLU A 345 -7.97 -11.02 -14.97
C GLU A 345 -8.90 -11.38 -13.80
N CYS A 346 -9.81 -12.32 -14.00
CA CYS A 346 -10.64 -12.82 -12.92
C CYS A 346 -9.79 -13.45 -11.81
N GLU A 347 -9.93 -12.95 -10.58
CA GLU A 347 -9.15 -13.37 -9.41
C GLU A 347 -9.21 -14.89 -9.18
N THR A 348 -10.38 -15.50 -9.43
CA THR A 348 -10.57 -16.95 -9.24
C THR A 348 -10.00 -17.82 -10.37
N ALA A 349 -9.54 -17.20 -11.46
CA ALA A 349 -8.84 -17.89 -12.53
C ALA A 349 -7.36 -18.10 -12.18
N SER A 350 -6.79 -17.24 -11.34
CA SER A 350 -5.41 -17.32 -10.85
C SER A 350 -5.25 -18.33 -9.71
N GLY A 351 -4.05 -18.85 -9.52
CA GLY A 351 -3.70 -19.62 -8.33
C GLY A 351 -3.51 -18.70 -7.12
N ALA A 352 -4.03 -19.06 -5.94
CA ALA A 352 -3.85 -18.28 -4.72
C ALA A 352 -2.37 -18.04 -4.35
N ALA A 353 -1.49 -19.00 -4.66
CA ALA A 353 -0.04 -18.82 -4.43
C ALA A 353 0.54 -17.71 -5.31
N GLU A 354 0.02 -17.55 -6.53
CA GLU A 354 0.45 -16.51 -7.46
C GLU A 354 -0.02 -15.13 -7.03
N LEU A 355 -1.29 -15.03 -6.61
CA LEU A 355 -1.84 -13.79 -6.04
C LEU A 355 -1.04 -13.33 -4.80
N GLN A 356 -0.54 -14.24 -3.98
CA GLN A 356 0.32 -13.91 -2.83
C GLN A 356 1.72 -13.40 -3.22
N THR A 357 2.25 -13.87 -4.35
CA THR A 357 3.50 -13.33 -4.92
C THR A 357 3.29 -11.88 -5.37
N LEU A 358 2.18 -11.59 -6.05
CA LEU A 358 1.82 -10.23 -6.44
C LEU A 358 1.55 -9.33 -5.23
N ASP A 359 0.77 -9.78 -4.24
CA ASP A 359 0.54 -9.07 -2.96
C ASP A 359 1.85 -8.68 -2.27
N THR A 360 2.86 -9.57 -2.29
CA THR A 360 4.17 -9.26 -1.72
C THR A 360 4.88 -8.11 -2.47
N ILE A 361 4.77 -8.08 -3.81
CA ILE A 361 5.29 -6.99 -4.64
C ILE A 361 4.53 -5.68 -4.35
N PHE A 362 3.21 -5.73 -4.22
CA PHE A 362 2.39 -4.55 -3.94
C PHE A 362 2.62 -4.02 -2.52
N LYS A 363 2.83 -4.90 -1.53
CA LYS A 363 3.30 -4.52 -0.18
C LYS A 363 4.62 -3.77 -0.23
N GLN A 364 5.57 -4.17 -1.09
CA GLN A 364 6.79 -3.39 -1.31
C GLN A 364 6.47 -2.00 -1.88
N GLY A 365 5.60 -1.92 -2.89
CA GLY A 365 5.12 -0.65 -3.44
C GLY A 365 4.54 0.28 -2.37
N ALA A 366 3.68 -0.25 -1.52
CA ALA A 366 3.10 0.47 -0.38
C ALA A 366 4.17 0.87 0.66
N ALA A 367 5.15 0.01 0.96
CA ALA A 367 6.25 0.36 1.87
C ALA A 367 7.11 1.52 1.33
N GLN A 368 7.21 1.65 0.00
CA GLN A 368 7.95 2.71 -0.69
C GLN A 368 7.10 3.96 -0.98
N GLY A 369 5.83 3.98 -0.56
CA GLY A 369 4.93 5.11 -0.78
C GLY A 369 4.60 5.32 -2.25
N ILE A 370 4.37 4.24 -2.99
CA ILE A 370 3.83 4.25 -4.36
C ILE A 370 2.31 4.06 -4.27
N ALA A 371 1.54 4.99 -4.82
CA ALA A 371 0.08 4.86 -4.96
C ALA A 371 -0.21 4.00 -6.20
N MET A 372 -0.89 2.86 -6.06
CA MET A 372 -1.18 1.97 -7.19
C MET A 372 -2.68 1.89 -7.44
N PHE A 373 -3.12 2.27 -8.65
CA PHE A 373 -4.52 2.27 -9.06
C PHE A 373 -4.72 1.21 -10.15
N ALA A 374 -5.67 0.31 -9.94
CA ALA A 374 -6.02 -0.70 -10.94
C ALA A 374 -7.49 -0.62 -11.33
N ALA A 375 -7.77 -0.75 -12.62
CA ALA A 375 -9.11 -0.91 -13.15
C ALA A 375 -9.79 -2.13 -12.51
N SER A 376 -11.03 -1.99 -12.02
CA SER A 376 -11.68 -3.05 -11.23
C SER A 376 -12.42 -4.12 -12.04
N GLY A 377 -12.41 -4.00 -13.36
CA GLY A 377 -13.07 -4.91 -14.28
C GLY A 377 -14.21 -4.25 -15.06
N ASP A 378 -14.63 -4.93 -16.12
CA ASP A 378 -15.51 -4.38 -17.16
C ASP A 378 -16.75 -5.23 -17.43
N SER A 379 -16.96 -6.23 -16.58
CA SER A 379 -18.01 -7.25 -16.64
C SER A 379 -18.96 -7.18 -15.44
N GLY A 380 -19.05 -6.01 -14.79
CA GLY A 380 -19.80 -5.83 -13.55
C GLY A 380 -19.28 -6.74 -12.44
N ALA A 381 -20.18 -7.34 -11.67
CA ALA A 381 -19.81 -8.30 -10.62
C ALA A 381 -19.37 -9.70 -11.12
N TYR A 382 -19.21 -9.90 -12.44
CA TYR A 382 -19.06 -11.20 -13.10
C TYR A 382 -17.77 -11.29 -13.93
N ASP A 383 -16.63 -11.05 -13.29
CA ASP A 383 -15.37 -10.84 -14.01
C ASP A 383 -14.84 -12.08 -14.76
N CYS A 384 -15.26 -13.28 -14.37
CA CYS A 384 -14.80 -14.54 -14.97
C CYS A 384 -15.47 -14.89 -16.32
N ASN A 385 -16.17 -13.94 -16.96
CA ASN A 385 -16.93 -14.15 -18.19
C ASN A 385 -17.91 -15.33 -18.07
N ASP A 386 -18.55 -15.45 -16.92
CA ASP A 386 -19.56 -16.45 -16.59
C ASP A 386 -20.59 -15.88 -15.61
N THR A 387 -21.44 -16.74 -15.04
CA THR A 387 -22.48 -16.29 -14.09
C THR A 387 -22.03 -16.20 -12.63
N ASN A 388 -20.75 -16.45 -12.35
CA ASN A 388 -20.23 -16.47 -10.98
C ASN A 388 -19.72 -15.09 -10.58
N LEU A 389 -19.92 -14.77 -9.30
CA LEU A 389 -19.42 -13.51 -8.74
C LEU A 389 -17.93 -13.60 -8.50
N ALA A 390 -17.18 -12.66 -9.04
CA ALA A 390 -15.75 -12.53 -8.85
C ALA A 390 -15.32 -11.09 -9.10
N VAL A 391 -14.25 -10.69 -8.41
CA VAL A 391 -13.56 -9.42 -8.64
C VAL A 391 -12.39 -9.65 -9.59
N ASP A 392 -11.94 -8.56 -10.22
CA ASP A 392 -10.73 -8.54 -11.04
C ASP A 392 -9.46 -8.49 -10.16
N SER A 393 -8.38 -9.09 -10.65
CA SER A 393 -7.01 -9.01 -10.14
C SER A 393 -6.14 -8.21 -11.12
N PRO A 394 -5.43 -7.16 -10.66
CA PRO A 394 -5.00 -6.98 -9.26
C PRO A 394 -5.90 -6.05 -8.42
N ALA A 395 -7.03 -5.56 -8.93
CA ALA A 395 -7.88 -4.64 -8.16
C ALA A 395 -8.39 -5.23 -6.83
N GLY A 396 -8.57 -6.55 -6.75
CA GLY A 396 -8.90 -7.29 -5.54
C GLY A 396 -7.83 -7.30 -4.45
N ASP A 397 -6.58 -6.92 -4.74
CA ASP A 397 -5.49 -6.90 -3.79
C ASP A 397 -5.64 -5.75 -2.75
N PRO A 398 -5.40 -5.98 -1.44
CA PRO A 398 -5.50 -4.95 -0.42
C PRO A 398 -4.48 -3.81 -0.49
N TYR A 399 -3.43 -3.90 -1.31
CA TYR A 399 -2.44 -2.83 -1.49
C TYR A 399 -2.58 -2.10 -2.83
N ILE A 400 -3.65 -2.41 -3.56
CA ILE A 400 -4.10 -1.73 -4.76
C ILE A 400 -5.36 -0.92 -4.44
N THR A 401 -5.44 0.30 -4.96
CA THR A 401 -6.69 1.06 -5.02
C THR A 401 -7.48 0.59 -6.24
N GLY A 402 -8.53 -0.21 -6.02
CA GLY A 402 -9.40 -0.69 -7.09
C GLY A 402 -10.32 0.42 -7.58
N VAL A 403 -10.36 0.66 -8.89
CA VAL A 403 -11.07 1.78 -9.52
C VAL A 403 -12.23 1.27 -10.39
N GLY A 404 -13.44 1.52 -9.90
CA GLY A 404 -14.71 1.21 -10.56
C GLY A 404 -15.16 2.22 -11.60
N GLY A 405 -16.35 1.96 -12.12
CA GLY A 405 -16.88 2.64 -13.29
C GLY A 405 -18.24 3.29 -13.08
N THR A 406 -18.35 4.56 -13.44
CA THR A 406 -19.60 5.34 -13.44
C THR A 406 -20.03 5.70 -14.87
N ASN A 407 -21.27 6.15 -14.99
CA ASN A 407 -21.79 6.87 -16.14
C ASN A 407 -21.95 8.34 -15.75
N LEU A 408 -21.07 9.21 -16.26
CA LEU A 408 -21.02 10.62 -15.91
C LEU A 408 -21.95 11.48 -16.78
N GLN A 409 -22.80 12.25 -16.13
CA GLN A 409 -23.60 13.29 -16.76
C GLN A 409 -23.07 14.67 -16.34
N VAL A 410 -22.71 15.50 -17.33
CA VAL A 410 -22.25 16.88 -17.12
C VAL A 410 -23.34 17.90 -17.43
N ASN A 411 -23.33 19.01 -16.69
CA ASN A 411 -24.20 20.17 -16.91
C ASN A 411 -23.37 21.38 -17.29
N ASN A 412 -23.44 21.83 -18.55
CA ASN A 412 -22.64 22.95 -19.07
C ASN A 412 -21.13 22.80 -18.82
N GLY A 413 -20.61 21.56 -18.86
CA GLY A 413 -19.21 21.23 -18.65
C GLY A 413 -18.80 20.99 -17.20
N ALA A 414 -19.67 21.23 -16.21
CA ALA A 414 -19.42 20.91 -14.80
C ALA A 414 -20.08 19.58 -14.40
N TYR A 415 -19.71 19.05 -13.23
CA TYR A 415 -20.37 17.88 -12.63
C TYR A 415 -21.90 18.04 -12.63
N GLY A 416 -22.60 17.02 -13.08
CA GLY A 416 -24.05 16.96 -12.98
C GLY A 416 -24.51 15.86 -12.04
N SER A 417 -24.28 14.62 -12.44
CA SER A 417 -24.62 13.42 -11.66
C SER A 417 -23.88 12.21 -12.22
N GLU A 418 -23.74 11.17 -11.39
CA GLU A 418 -23.28 9.86 -11.82
C GLU A 418 -24.26 8.76 -11.40
N SER A 419 -24.32 7.71 -12.20
CA SER A 419 -24.85 6.40 -11.82
C SER A 419 -23.75 5.35 -12.02
N VAL A 420 -23.91 4.17 -11.43
CA VAL A 420 -23.03 3.03 -11.74
C VAL A 420 -23.09 2.72 -13.23
N TRP A 421 -21.94 2.47 -13.87
CA TRP A 421 -21.90 2.02 -15.25
C TRP A 421 -22.44 0.59 -15.36
N SER A 422 -23.48 0.41 -16.16
CA SER A 422 -24.21 -0.85 -16.28
C SER A 422 -24.92 -0.96 -17.62
N ASN A 423 -24.55 -1.98 -18.40
CA ASN A 423 -25.15 -2.28 -19.70
C ASN A 423 -25.40 -3.79 -19.84
N PRO A 424 -26.55 -4.30 -19.37
CA PRO A 424 -26.90 -5.72 -19.46
C PRO A 424 -27.13 -6.21 -20.91
N SER A 425 -27.15 -5.31 -21.90
CA SER A 425 -27.30 -5.68 -23.31
C SER A 425 -25.97 -5.88 -24.04
N ASP A 426 -24.85 -5.45 -23.45
CA ASP A 426 -23.53 -5.61 -24.04
C ASP A 426 -22.85 -6.88 -23.55
N THR A 427 -23.16 -8.00 -24.20
CA THR A 427 -22.67 -9.32 -23.79
C THR A 427 -21.37 -9.72 -24.49
N GLN A 428 -20.55 -8.75 -24.94
CA GLN A 428 -19.30 -9.05 -25.66
C GLN A 428 -18.23 -9.63 -24.73
N ARG A 429 -18.15 -9.14 -23.48
CA ARG A 429 -17.18 -9.59 -22.48
C ARG A 429 -17.72 -10.60 -21.48
N SER A 430 -18.99 -10.50 -21.13
CA SER A 430 -19.63 -11.35 -20.13
C SER A 430 -21.08 -11.65 -20.52
N PRO A 431 -21.61 -12.86 -20.23
CA PRO A 431 -23.00 -13.18 -20.53
C PRO A 431 -24.03 -12.32 -19.77
N GLN A 432 -23.60 -11.55 -18.75
CA GLN A 432 -24.45 -10.67 -17.94
C GLN A 432 -24.49 -9.24 -18.45
N GLY A 433 -23.58 -8.86 -19.35
CA GLY A 433 -23.44 -7.49 -19.84
C GLY A 433 -22.05 -6.91 -19.59
N ALA A 434 -21.92 -5.61 -19.82
CA ALA A 434 -20.76 -4.80 -19.47
C ALA A 434 -21.11 -3.87 -18.31
N GLY A 435 -20.13 -3.54 -17.46
CA GLY A 435 -20.35 -2.62 -16.34
C GLY A 435 -19.10 -2.51 -15.46
N GLY A 436 -19.07 -1.50 -14.59
CA GLY A 436 -17.93 -1.28 -13.70
C GLY A 436 -17.75 -2.45 -12.73
N GLY A 437 -16.54 -2.98 -12.64
CA GLY A 437 -16.23 -4.14 -11.82
C GLY A 437 -16.35 -3.86 -10.32
N GLY A 438 -16.79 -4.85 -9.55
CA GLY A 438 -16.94 -4.71 -8.10
C GLY A 438 -17.61 -5.90 -7.43
N GLY A 439 -17.26 -6.15 -6.18
CA GLY A 439 -17.70 -7.30 -5.41
C GLY A 439 -16.75 -7.64 -4.27
N LEU A 440 -16.75 -8.91 -3.87
CA LEU A 440 -15.96 -9.42 -2.76
C LEU A 440 -14.84 -10.31 -3.29
N SER A 441 -13.62 -10.07 -2.82
CA SER A 441 -12.48 -10.97 -3.07
C SER A 441 -12.78 -12.38 -2.53
N ASN A 442 -12.32 -13.39 -3.26
CA ASN A 442 -12.31 -14.79 -2.85
C ASN A 442 -10.98 -15.20 -2.20
N THR A 443 -9.95 -14.35 -2.27
CA THR A 443 -8.59 -14.64 -1.82
C THR A 443 -8.22 -13.82 -0.58
N PHE A 444 -8.43 -12.50 -0.64
CA PHE A 444 -7.93 -11.56 0.35
C PHE A 444 -8.96 -11.22 1.40
N LYS A 445 -8.50 -11.13 2.65
CA LYS A 445 -9.32 -10.69 3.79
C LYS A 445 -9.49 -9.18 3.80
N GLU A 446 -10.61 -8.75 4.37
CA GLU A 446 -10.88 -7.34 4.55
C GLU A 446 -9.75 -6.70 5.38
N PRO A 447 -9.05 -5.70 4.84
CA PRO A 447 -7.94 -5.06 5.52
C PRO A 447 -8.46 -4.09 6.60
N SER A 448 -7.66 -3.85 7.64
CA SER A 448 -8.10 -3.05 8.80
C SER A 448 -8.41 -1.58 8.48
N TRP A 449 -7.94 -1.08 7.34
CA TRP A 449 -8.22 0.29 6.88
C TRP A 449 -9.56 0.39 6.13
N GLN A 450 -10.12 -0.71 5.62
CA GLN A 450 -11.39 -0.72 4.87
C GLN A 450 -12.55 -0.60 5.86
N THR A 451 -12.77 0.62 6.33
CA THR A 451 -13.79 0.94 7.35
C THR A 451 -14.46 2.26 6.98
N GLY A 452 -15.74 2.40 7.27
CA GLY A 452 -16.48 3.62 7.03
C GLY A 452 -17.98 3.37 6.82
N PRO A 453 -18.78 4.43 6.66
CA PRO A 453 -20.20 4.31 6.34
C PRO A 453 -20.40 3.52 5.04
N GLY A 454 -21.30 2.53 5.06
CA GLY A 454 -21.64 1.71 3.88
C GLY A 454 -20.77 0.47 3.67
N VAL A 455 -19.53 0.45 4.18
CA VAL A 455 -18.60 -0.69 4.01
C VAL A 455 -19.21 -1.97 4.55
N GLN A 456 -19.55 -1.98 5.83
CA GLN A 456 -20.24 -3.12 6.43
C GLN A 456 -21.73 -3.08 6.08
N ASN A 457 -22.12 -3.91 5.12
CA ASN A 457 -23.49 -3.99 4.60
C ASN A 457 -23.98 -5.45 4.53
N GLN A 458 -25.13 -5.68 3.89
CA GLN A 458 -25.77 -7.00 3.82
C GLN A 458 -25.02 -8.03 2.95
N TYR A 459 -24.06 -7.60 2.13
CA TYR A 459 -23.25 -8.46 1.27
C TYR A 459 -21.90 -8.80 1.91
N SER A 460 -21.39 -7.96 2.81
CA SER A 460 -20.09 -8.11 3.48
C SER A 460 -19.92 -9.49 4.12
N ASN A 461 -18.74 -10.10 3.91
CA ASN A 461 -18.40 -11.42 4.43
C ASN A 461 -17.00 -11.48 5.11
N GLY A 462 -16.38 -10.32 5.36
CA GLY A 462 -15.04 -10.19 5.93
C GLY A 462 -13.90 -10.43 4.93
N ASN A 463 -14.19 -10.46 3.63
CA ASN A 463 -13.20 -10.39 2.57
C ASN A 463 -13.10 -8.98 1.99
N ARG A 464 -11.99 -8.66 1.31
CA ARG A 464 -11.74 -7.36 0.69
C ARG A 464 -12.86 -7.00 -0.29
N GLU A 465 -13.48 -5.84 -0.11
CA GLU A 465 -14.56 -5.33 -0.96
C GLU A 465 -14.02 -4.40 -2.06
N VAL A 466 -14.41 -4.55 -3.31
CA VAL A 466 -13.96 -3.78 -4.49
C VAL A 466 -15.20 -3.14 -5.15
N PRO A 467 -15.10 -1.94 -5.78
CA PRO A 467 -13.94 -1.07 -5.86
C PRO A 467 -13.74 -0.24 -4.58
N ASP A 468 -12.63 0.48 -4.49
CA ASP A 468 -12.39 1.48 -3.44
C ASP A 468 -13.00 2.83 -3.84
N VAL A 469 -12.84 3.21 -5.10
CA VAL A 469 -13.31 4.48 -5.70
C VAL A 469 -13.77 4.22 -7.12
N SER A 470 -14.41 5.19 -7.77
CA SER A 470 -14.77 5.09 -9.20
C SER A 470 -14.49 6.39 -9.97
N ALA A 471 -14.58 6.33 -11.30
CA ALA A 471 -14.73 7.50 -12.17
C ALA A 471 -15.49 7.09 -13.44
N ASP A 472 -15.73 8.02 -14.36
CA ASP A 472 -16.43 7.72 -15.62
C ASP A 472 -15.74 6.58 -16.35
N ALA A 473 -16.53 5.60 -16.77
CA ALA A 473 -16.09 4.41 -17.47
C ALA A 473 -17.11 3.96 -18.52
N ASP A 474 -18.32 4.54 -18.58
CA ASP A 474 -19.29 4.12 -19.58
C ASP A 474 -18.89 4.63 -20.98
N PRO A 475 -18.70 3.77 -22.00
CA PRO A 475 -18.41 4.23 -23.37
C PRO A 475 -19.47 5.18 -23.97
N ALA A 476 -20.70 5.18 -23.44
CA ALA A 476 -21.73 6.14 -23.82
C ALA A 476 -21.42 7.58 -23.38
N THR A 477 -20.61 7.74 -22.34
CA THR A 477 -20.09 9.01 -21.81
C THR A 477 -18.56 9.11 -21.93
N GLY A 478 -17.90 8.13 -22.54
CA GLY A 478 -16.47 7.94 -22.45
C GLY A 478 -15.56 9.00 -23.08
N TYR A 479 -14.27 8.70 -23.05
CA TYR A 479 -13.14 9.59 -23.26
C TYR A 479 -12.81 9.69 -24.74
N SER A 480 -12.46 10.90 -25.17
CA SER A 480 -11.92 11.11 -26.52
C SER A 480 -10.46 10.71 -26.55
N VAL A 481 -10.13 9.64 -27.29
CA VAL A 481 -8.78 9.03 -27.39
C VAL A 481 -8.28 9.10 -28.82
N TYR A 482 -6.97 9.20 -29.03
CA TYR A 482 -6.35 9.17 -30.36
C TYR A 482 -5.53 7.88 -30.55
N CYS A 483 -5.99 6.99 -31.43
CA CYS A 483 -5.27 5.77 -31.79
C CYS A 483 -5.39 5.46 -33.27
N THR A 484 -4.28 5.11 -33.93
CA THR A 484 -4.22 4.72 -35.34
C THR A 484 -3.69 3.29 -35.55
N VAL A 485 -3.39 2.57 -34.47
CA VAL A 485 -2.84 1.21 -34.53
C VAL A 485 -3.86 0.22 -35.06
N SER A 486 -3.68 -0.20 -36.32
CA SER A 486 -4.59 -1.12 -37.01
C SER A 486 -4.71 -2.49 -36.35
N ALA A 487 -3.64 -3.01 -35.73
CA ALA A 487 -3.65 -4.29 -35.03
C ALA A 487 -4.55 -4.27 -33.79
N ALA A 488 -4.66 -3.10 -33.13
CA ALA A 488 -5.62 -2.84 -32.07
C ALA A 488 -7.03 -2.54 -32.62
N GLY A 489 -7.25 -2.56 -33.93
CA GLY A 489 -8.54 -2.23 -34.53
C GLY A 489 -8.91 -0.75 -34.40
N CYS A 490 -7.93 0.14 -34.26
CA CYS A 490 -8.16 1.58 -34.21
C CYS A 490 -8.50 2.16 -35.58
N PRO A 491 -9.29 3.24 -35.65
CA PRO A 491 -9.65 3.87 -36.92
C PRO A 491 -8.45 4.60 -37.53
N SER A 492 -8.31 4.57 -38.86
CA SER A 492 -7.25 5.33 -39.54
C SER A 492 -7.37 6.85 -39.40
N ALA A 493 -8.53 7.35 -38.99
CA ALA A 493 -8.76 8.76 -38.66
C ALA A 493 -8.22 9.15 -37.27
N GLY A 494 -7.84 8.18 -36.43
CA GLY A 494 -7.25 8.39 -35.10
C GLY A 494 -8.26 8.53 -33.98
N TRP A 495 -9.23 9.44 -34.10
CA TRP A 495 -10.15 9.72 -32.99
C TRP A 495 -11.17 8.59 -32.75
N ILE A 496 -11.24 8.13 -31.50
CA ILE A 496 -12.16 7.10 -31.02
C ILE A 496 -12.69 7.46 -29.62
N VAL A 497 -13.89 6.97 -29.28
CA VAL A 497 -14.44 7.08 -27.92
C VAL A 497 -14.25 5.76 -27.20
N VAL A 498 -13.62 5.82 -26.03
CA VAL A 498 -13.29 4.65 -25.21
C VAL A 498 -13.80 4.87 -23.79
N GLY A 499 -14.39 3.83 -23.21
CA GLY A 499 -14.67 3.72 -21.78
C GLY A 499 -14.01 2.46 -21.23
N GLY A 500 -14.63 1.83 -20.25
CA GLY A 500 -14.05 0.81 -19.39
C GLY A 500 -13.38 1.42 -18.17
N THR A 501 -13.23 0.62 -17.13
CA THR A 501 -12.52 0.99 -15.89
C THR A 501 -11.05 1.32 -16.16
N SER A 502 -10.51 0.86 -17.29
CA SER A 502 -9.22 1.32 -17.86
C SER A 502 -9.13 2.82 -18.10
N ALA A 503 -10.24 3.54 -18.30
CA ALA A 503 -10.16 5.01 -18.38
C ALA A 503 -10.17 5.67 -17.00
N ALA A 504 -10.81 5.01 -16.02
CA ALA A 504 -10.96 5.51 -14.66
C ALA A 504 -9.66 5.39 -13.83
N ALA A 505 -8.92 4.28 -13.96
CA ALA A 505 -7.66 4.06 -13.26
C ALA A 505 -6.56 5.10 -13.57
N PRO A 506 -6.21 5.39 -14.84
CA PRO A 506 -5.25 6.43 -15.19
C PRO A 506 -5.76 7.83 -14.87
N PHE A 507 -7.09 8.05 -14.87
CA PHE A 507 -7.68 9.30 -14.40
C PHE A 507 -7.38 9.54 -12.91
N TRP A 508 -7.57 8.52 -12.07
CA TRP A 508 -7.20 8.57 -10.64
C TRP A 508 -5.69 8.71 -10.43
N ALA A 509 -4.88 8.01 -11.24
CA ALA A 509 -3.42 8.11 -11.17
C ALA A 509 -2.94 9.53 -11.52
N GLY A 510 -3.42 10.12 -12.60
CA GLY A 510 -3.11 11.50 -12.99
C GLY A 510 -3.62 12.53 -11.97
N SER A 511 -4.82 12.33 -11.44
CA SER A 511 -5.37 13.17 -10.37
C SER A 511 -4.50 13.11 -9.10
N THR A 512 -4.03 11.92 -8.73
CA THR A 512 -3.13 11.71 -7.59
C THR A 512 -1.76 12.33 -7.80
N ALA A 513 -1.23 12.34 -9.02
CA ALA A 513 -0.03 13.11 -9.34
C ALA A 513 -0.26 14.62 -9.09
N SER A 514 -1.37 15.18 -9.55
CA SER A 514 -1.72 16.57 -9.26
C SER A 514 -1.90 16.83 -7.75
N ILE A 515 -2.54 15.92 -7.00
CA ILE A 515 -2.65 15.99 -5.54
C ILE A 515 -1.27 15.98 -4.88
N ASN A 516 -0.36 15.09 -5.30
CA ASN A 516 0.99 15.02 -4.74
C ASN A 516 1.80 16.31 -4.97
N GLU A 517 1.71 16.92 -6.16
CA GLU A 517 2.34 18.23 -6.39
C GLU A 517 1.72 19.31 -5.49
N TYR A 518 0.39 19.31 -5.34
CA TYR A 518 -0.28 20.25 -4.44
C TYR A 518 0.22 20.11 -3.00
N LEU A 519 0.28 18.88 -2.47
CA LEU A 519 0.83 18.58 -1.14
C LEU A 519 2.28 19.04 -1.00
N GLN A 520 3.11 18.78 -2.00
CA GLN A 520 4.50 19.25 -2.03
C GLN A 520 4.59 20.77 -1.93
N LYS A 521 3.73 21.51 -2.65
CA LYS A 521 3.66 22.98 -2.56
C LYS A 521 3.21 23.47 -1.17
N GLN A 522 2.49 22.65 -0.41
CA GLN A 522 2.12 22.91 0.98
C GLN A 522 3.17 22.40 2.00
N GLY A 523 4.32 21.89 1.55
CA GLY A 523 5.33 21.31 2.43
C GLY A 523 4.90 20.00 3.08
N LYS A 524 3.96 19.27 2.47
CA LYS A 524 3.46 17.96 2.93
C LYS A 524 4.06 16.83 2.09
N SER A 525 4.14 15.64 2.70
CA SER A 525 4.53 14.42 2.00
C SER A 525 3.47 13.99 0.98
N ARG A 526 3.90 13.24 -0.04
CA ARG A 526 2.99 12.59 -1.01
C ARG A 526 2.05 11.59 -0.32
N VAL A 527 0.96 11.23 -1.00
CA VAL A 527 -0.09 10.33 -0.49
C VAL A 527 0.42 8.93 -0.16
N GLY A 528 1.24 8.33 -1.03
CA GLY A 528 1.62 6.91 -0.92
C GLY A 528 0.43 5.98 -1.20
N PHE A 529 0.40 4.79 -0.58
CA PHE A 529 -0.75 3.88 -0.67
C PHE A 529 -2.04 4.60 -0.24
N ALA A 530 -2.98 4.77 -1.18
CA ALA A 530 -4.04 5.75 -1.05
C ALA A 530 -5.22 5.30 -0.18
N ASN A 531 -5.48 3.99 -0.07
CA ASN A 531 -6.72 3.50 0.57
C ASN A 531 -6.90 4.00 2.02
N PRO A 532 -5.90 3.95 2.92
CA PRO A 532 -6.08 4.41 4.30
C PRO A 532 -6.54 5.88 4.39
N VAL A 533 -5.96 6.76 3.58
CA VAL A 533 -6.36 8.19 3.60
C VAL A 533 -7.73 8.40 2.96
N LEU A 534 -8.06 7.69 1.87
CA LEU A 534 -9.36 7.84 1.20
C LEU A 534 -10.51 7.39 2.10
N TYR A 535 -10.40 6.25 2.77
CA TYR A 535 -11.42 5.78 3.72
C TYR A 535 -11.49 6.65 4.98
N SER A 536 -10.35 7.20 5.43
CA SER A 536 -10.33 8.19 6.51
C SER A 536 -11.07 9.48 6.12
N LEU A 537 -10.90 9.97 4.88
CA LEU A 537 -11.60 11.15 4.39
C LEU A 537 -13.10 10.92 4.27
N ALA A 538 -13.52 9.75 3.76
CA ALA A 538 -14.92 9.38 3.64
C ALA A 538 -15.62 9.23 5.01
N SER A 539 -14.88 8.81 6.03
CA SER A 539 -15.40 8.66 7.40
C SER A 539 -15.39 9.97 8.19
N ALA A 540 -14.62 10.97 7.76
CA ALA A 540 -14.49 12.24 8.45
C ALA A 540 -15.60 13.22 8.04
N GLN A 541 -16.05 14.04 9.00
CA GLN A 541 -16.93 15.16 8.68
C GLN A 541 -16.12 16.28 8.03
N GLN A 542 -16.19 16.36 6.70
CA GLN A 542 -15.56 17.43 5.93
C GLN A 542 -16.49 18.61 5.71
N GLN A 543 -15.90 19.80 5.50
CA GLN A 543 -16.68 20.99 5.12
C GLN A 543 -17.30 20.85 3.73
N PHE A 544 -16.58 20.21 2.81
CA PHE A 544 -17.03 19.90 1.46
C PHE A 544 -16.76 18.42 1.20
N SER A 545 -17.64 17.76 0.45
CA SER A 545 -17.50 16.32 0.21
C SER A 545 -16.25 16.03 -0.62
N PRO A 546 -15.36 15.13 -0.19
CA PRO A 546 -14.21 14.69 -0.99
C PRO A 546 -14.64 13.77 -2.16
N PHE A 547 -15.83 13.17 -2.07
CA PHE A 547 -16.36 12.26 -3.09
C PHE A 547 -17.76 12.68 -3.54
N HIS A 548 -18.07 12.41 -4.80
CA HIS A 548 -19.43 12.35 -5.29
C HIS A 548 -19.98 10.94 -5.05
N ASP A 549 -20.87 10.82 -4.06
CA ASP A 549 -21.52 9.56 -3.68
C ASP A 549 -22.49 9.07 -4.78
N VAL A 550 -22.20 7.90 -5.36
CA VAL A 550 -22.96 7.32 -6.47
C VAL A 550 -24.04 6.40 -5.92
N SER A 551 -25.22 6.95 -5.65
CA SER A 551 -26.32 6.23 -5.01
C SER A 551 -27.40 5.69 -5.96
N SER A 552 -27.09 5.57 -7.25
CA SER A 552 -28.03 5.06 -8.26
C SER A 552 -27.40 4.09 -9.26
N GLY A 553 -28.14 3.05 -9.64
CA GLY A 553 -27.69 2.00 -10.55
C GLY A 553 -27.28 0.71 -9.85
N ASN A 554 -26.63 -0.18 -10.59
CA ASN A 554 -26.03 -1.42 -10.09
C ASN A 554 -24.96 -1.90 -11.07
N ASN A 555 -23.98 -2.68 -10.61
CA ASN A 555 -22.95 -3.27 -11.48
C ASN A 555 -23.35 -4.65 -12.03
N LEU A 556 -24.59 -4.78 -12.52
CA LEU A 556 -25.23 -6.04 -12.95
C LEU A 556 -25.59 -6.99 -11.80
N TYR A 557 -25.19 -6.70 -10.55
CA TYR A 557 -25.59 -7.45 -9.37
C TYR A 557 -25.72 -6.57 -8.12
N TYR A 558 -24.64 -5.94 -7.67
CA TYR A 558 -24.63 -5.13 -6.47
C TYR A 558 -25.27 -3.77 -6.75
N PRO A 559 -26.26 -3.34 -5.95
CA PRO A 559 -26.87 -2.03 -6.11
C PRO A 559 -25.96 -0.93 -5.56
N ALA A 560 -26.02 0.24 -6.19
CA ALA A 560 -25.51 1.45 -5.57
C ALA A 560 -26.36 1.82 -4.34
N THR A 561 -25.70 2.30 -3.29
CA THR A 561 -26.35 2.72 -2.04
C THR A 561 -25.78 4.06 -1.57
N ALA A 562 -26.14 4.53 -0.37
CA ALA A 562 -25.55 5.75 0.16
C ALA A 562 -24.22 5.43 0.84
N ASN A 563 -23.21 6.27 0.61
CA ASN A 563 -21.81 6.07 1.00
C ASN A 563 -21.18 4.87 0.27
N TYR A 564 -20.29 4.12 0.92
CA TYR A 564 -19.63 3.00 0.27
C TYR A 564 -20.63 1.94 -0.22
N ASP A 565 -20.44 1.45 -1.43
CA ASP A 565 -21.06 0.23 -1.95
C ASP A 565 -20.12 -0.57 -2.87
N LEU A 566 -20.45 -1.85 -3.09
CA LEU A 566 -19.66 -2.77 -3.92
C LEU A 566 -19.77 -2.49 -5.43
N ALA A 567 -20.52 -1.47 -5.85
CA ALA A 567 -20.72 -1.15 -7.26
C ALA A 567 -19.89 0.07 -7.69
N SER A 568 -19.62 0.99 -6.77
CA SER A 568 -18.94 2.27 -7.03
C SER A 568 -17.93 2.68 -5.95
N GLY A 569 -17.80 1.91 -4.87
CA GLY A 569 -16.87 2.19 -3.79
C GLY A 569 -17.29 3.45 -3.02
N LEU A 570 -16.32 4.30 -2.68
CA LEU A 570 -16.55 5.61 -2.06
C LEU A 570 -17.17 6.64 -3.02
N GLY A 571 -17.35 6.30 -4.30
CA GLY A 571 -17.78 7.20 -5.37
C GLY A 571 -16.61 7.80 -6.15
N SER A 572 -16.88 8.88 -6.89
CA SER A 572 -15.90 9.56 -7.74
C SER A 572 -15.27 10.78 -7.05
N PRO A 573 -14.09 11.25 -7.48
CA PRO A 573 -13.38 12.29 -6.73
C PRO A 573 -13.91 13.69 -7.01
N ASP A 574 -14.02 14.48 -5.95
CA ASP A 574 -13.78 15.91 -6.04
C ASP A 574 -12.28 16.14 -5.78
N VAL A 575 -11.50 16.28 -6.85
CA VAL A 575 -10.03 16.23 -6.79
C VAL A 575 -9.47 17.38 -5.94
N TYR A 576 -10.06 18.57 -6.03
CA TYR A 576 -9.60 19.71 -5.23
C TYR A 576 -9.94 19.55 -3.75
N ASN A 577 -11.14 19.08 -3.40
CA ASN A 577 -11.50 18.82 -2.00
C ASN A 577 -10.58 17.76 -1.38
N ILE A 578 -10.32 16.66 -2.08
CA ILE A 578 -9.35 15.65 -1.62
C ILE A 578 -7.98 16.29 -1.40
N ALA A 579 -7.44 17.05 -2.36
CA ALA A 579 -6.13 17.69 -2.22
C ALA A 579 -6.05 18.62 -1.00
N ARG A 580 -7.08 19.45 -0.80
CA ARG A 580 -7.19 20.39 0.32
C ARG A 580 -7.26 19.67 1.66
N ASP A 581 -8.10 18.64 1.76
CA ASP A 581 -8.37 17.96 3.03
C ASP A 581 -7.17 17.14 3.48
N ILE A 582 -6.45 16.49 2.55
CA ILE A 582 -5.17 15.82 2.87
C ILE A 582 -4.11 16.83 3.34
N ALA A 583 -4.09 18.04 2.79
CA ALA A 583 -3.16 19.08 3.23
C ALA A 583 -3.44 19.60 4.66
N GLY A 584 -4.57 19.22 5.27
CA GLY A 584 -5.02 19.71 6.57
C GLY A 584 -5.64 21.11 6.52
N GLY A 585 -6.07 21.56 5.34
CA GLY A 585 -6.61 22.90 5.15
C GLY A 585 -8.09 23.00 5.53
N SER A 586 -8.42 23.75 6.59
CA SER A 586 -9.68 24.50 6.62
C SER A 586 -9.53 25.66 5.63
N GLY A 587 -9.89 25.45 4.37
CA GLY A 587 -9.52 26.32 3.26
C GLY A 587 -10.04 27.77 3.39
N PRO A 588 -9.44 28.74 2.66
CA PRO A 588 -10.07 30.03 2.43
C PRO A 588 -11.36 29.83 1.63
N THR A 589 -12.41 30.56 2.00
CA THR A 589 -13.71 30.54 1.34
C THR A 589 -13.56 30.73 -0.17
N PRO A 590 -14.05 29.80 -1.03
CA PRO A 590 -14.12 30.07 -2.46
C PRO A 590 -15.00 31.30 -2.69
N SER A 591 -14.48 32.29 -3.42
CA SER A 591 -15.30 33.40 -3.89
C SER A 591 -16.38 32.81 -4.81
N PRO A 592 -17.67 33.03 -4.54
CA PRO A 592 -18.74 32.40 -5.32
C PRO A 592 -18.63 32.84 -6.79
N THR A 593 -18.56 31.86 -7.69
CA THR A 593 -18.87 32.05 -9.11
C THR A 593 -20.27 32.64 -9.20
N ALA A 594 -20.39 33.79 -9.87
CA ALA A 594 -21.66 34.52 -9.97
C ALA A 594 -22.73 33.65 -10.63
N SER A 595 -23.72 33.22 -9.84
CA SER A 595 -24.97 32.69 -10.35
C SER A 595 -25.79 33.84 -10.97
N PRO A 596 -26.41 33.67 -12.15
CA PRO A 596 -27.11 34.75 -12.82
C PRO A 596 -28.28 35.27 -11.96
N THR A 597 -28.37 36.60 -11.88
CA THR A 597 -29.36 37.35 -11.12
C THR A 597 -30.79 36.91 -11.44
N GLY A 598 -31.43 36.22 -10.49
CA GLY A 598 -32.86 35.97 -10.52
C GLY A 598 -33.65 37.24 -10.17
N THR A 599 -34.56 37.62 -11.05
CA THR A 599 -35.53 38.72 -10.87
C THR A 599 -36.37 38.51 -9.59
N PRO A 600 -36.67 39.56 -8.80
CA PRO A 600 -37.28 39.41 -7.47
C PRO A 600 -38.77 39.07 -7.53
N VAL A 601 -39.22 38.16 -6.65
CA VAL A 601 -40.63 37.83 -6.37
C VAL A 601 -40.87 38.00 -4.86
N PRO A 602 -42.03 38.53 -4.42
CA PRO A 602 -42.13 39.32 -3.19
C PRO A 602 -42.37 38.52 -1.89
N THR A 603 -42.02 39.20 -0.80
CA THR A 603 -42.07 38.89 0.63
C THR A 603 -43.41 38.34 1.16
N PRO A 604 -43.35 37.33 2.06
CA PRO A 604 -44.31 37.18 3.15
C PRO A 604 -43.70 37.54 4.53
N SER A 605 -44.57 38.12 5.37
CA SER A 605 -44.34 38.72 6.70
C SER A 605 -44.14 37.69 7.85
N PRO A 606 -43.80 38.12 9.08
CA PRO A 606 -42.92 37.40 10.00
C PRO A 606 -43.58 36.39 10.98
N THR A 607 -42.68 35.54 11.48
CA THR A 607 -42.72 34.50 12.52
C THR A 607 -43.42 34.86 13.84
N ALA A 608 -44.03 33.84 14.48
CA ALA A 608 -44.41 33.86 15.89
C ALA A 608 -43.43 33.04 16.77
N THR A 609 -43.04 33.63 17.89
CA THR A 609 -42.13 33.14 18.94
C THR A 609 -42.77 32.06 19.83
N PRO A 610 -42.00 31.10 20.38
CA PRO A 610 -42.40 30.37 21.59
C PRO A 610 -41.58 30.77 22.83
N VAL A 611 -42.29 30.91 23.96
CA VAL A 611 -41.77 31.16 25.33
C VAL A 611 -41.68 29.83 26.11
N ALA A 612 -40.78 29.77 27.10
CA ALA A 612 -40.33 28.59 27.82
C ALA A 612 -41.10 28.22 29.12
N SER A 613 -40.79 26.99 29.60
CA SER A 613 -40.62 26.51 31.00
C SER A 613 -41.75 25.65 31.64
N PRO A 614 -41.52 24.88 32.74
CA PRO A 614 -40.92 23.52 32.79
C PRO A 614 -41.75 22.49 33.63
N THR A 615 -41.33 21.20 33.74
CA THR A 615 -41.21 20.35 34.97
C THR A 615 -41.13 18.82 34.69
N ALA A 616 -40.05 18.19 35.22
CA ALA A 616 -39.79 16.86 35.85
C ALA A 616 -40.90 15.76 35.91
N THR A 617 -40.71 14.43 36.00
CA THR A 617 -39.60 13.43 36.12
C THR A 617 -40.21 12.02 35.87
N SER A 618 -39.48 11.04 35.33
CA SER A 618 -39.34 9.68 35.92
C SER A 618 -38.40 8.79 35.11
N THR A 619 -37.52 8.12 35.85
CA THR A 619 -36.36 7.31 35.47
C THR A 619 -36.75 5.87 35.08
N PRO A 620 -35.98 5.22 34.20
CA PRO A 620 -35.53 3.85 34.50
C PRO A 620 -34.00 3.69 34.39
N ALA A 621 -33.48 2.77 35.20
CA ALA A 621 -32.06 2.50 35.46
C ALA A 621 -31.32 1.85 34.28
N PRO A 622 -30.00 2.13 34.13
CA PRO A 622 -29.13 1.44 33.17
C PRO A 622 -28.44 0.19 33.75
N THR A 623 -28.27 -0.79 32.87
CA THR A 623 -27.48 -2.05 32.96
C THR A 623 -25.97 -1.71 32.83
N PRO A 624 -25.03 -2.50 33.42
CA PRO A 624 -23.73 -2.00 33.87
C PRO A 624 -22.74 -1.70 32.74
N THR A 625 -22.06 -0.56 32.92
CA THR A 625 -20.96 -0.04 32.11
C THR A 625 -19.66 -0.78 32.38
N ALA A 626 -18.84 -0.97 31.33
CA ALA A 626 -17.48 -1.48 31.41
C ALA A 626 -16.61 -0.62 32.34
N ASN A 627 -15.59 -1.25 32.96
CA ASN A 627 -14.60 -0.60 33.80
C ASN A 627 -13.99 0.64 33.10
N PRO A 628 -13.87 1.79 33.79
CA PRO A 628 -13.08 2.90 33.26
C PRO A 628 -11.60 2.49 33.20
N ILE A 629 -11.00 2.75 32.05
CA ILE A 629 -9.55 2.81 31.87
C ILE A 629 -9.05 3.96 32.77
N ASN A 630 -8.08 3.67 33.65
CA ASN A 630 -7.42 4.69 34.45
C ASN A 630 -6.77 5.72 33.52
N THR A 631 -7.27 6.94 33.51
CA THR A 631 -6.51 8.08 32.99
C THR A 631 -5.37 8.39 33.96
N PRO A 632 -4.11 8.50 33.48
CA PRO A 632 -3.00 8.95 34.31
C PRO A 632 -3.29 10.36 34.85
N VAL A 633 -3.13 10.56 36.15
CA VAL A 633 -3.33 11.87 36.80
C VAL A 633 -1.99 12.59 36.78
N PRO A 634 -1.91 13.88 36.39
CA PRO A 634 -0.65 14.64 36.41
C PRO A 634 0.00 14.61 37.79
N GLN A 635 1.28 14.28 37.86
CA GLN A 635 2.07 14.33 39.09
C GLN A 635 3.00 15.55 39.06
N PRO A 636 2.65 16.67 39.73
CA PRO A 636 3.52 17.84 39.73
C PRO A 636 4.88 17.49 40.37
N PRO A 637 5.98 18.07 39.88
CA PRO A 637 7.31 17.80 40.43
C PRO A 637 7.34 18.10 41.94
N PRO A 638 8.13 17.35 42.74
CA PRO A 638 8.22 17.55 44.17
C PRO A 638 8.52 19.02 44.51
N SER A 639 7.82 19.58 45.50
CA SER A 639 8.05 20.94 45.96
C SER A 639 9.52 21.13 46.33
N GLY A 640 10.26 21.94 45.57
CA GLY A 640 11.71 22.14 45.74
C GLY A 640 12.60 21.48 44.68
N SER A 641 12.04 21.00 43.56
CA SER A 641 12.86 20.59 42.40
C SER A 641 13.69 21.76 41.87
N LEU A 642 14.96 21.48 41.53
CA LEU A 642 15.92 22.42 40.95
C LEU A 642 15.73 22.60 39.43
N ILE A 643 14.88 21.76 38.82
CA ILE A 643 14.42 21.87 37.43
C ILE A 643 12.91 22.18 37.39
N GLN A 644 12.45 22.77 36.29
CA GLN A 644 11.06 23.13 36.03
C GLN A 644 10.43 22.20 35.00
N ASN A 645 9.09 22.09 34.98
CA ASN A 645 8.34 21.33 33.98
C ASN A 645 8.90 19.90 33.77
N GLY A 646 9.19 19.20 34.86
CA GLY A 646 9.74 17.85 34.81
C GLY A 646 8.74 16.78 34.37
N ASP A 647 7.45 17.10 34.50
CA ASP A 647 6.27 16.36 34.05
C ASP A 647 5.82 16.73 32.63
N PHE A 648 6.52 17.67 31.96
CA PHE A 648 6.28 18.06 30.57
C PHE A 648 4.90 18.68 30.23
N GLU A 649 4.01 18.86 31.21
CA GLU A 649 2.65 19.39 31.03
C GLU A 649 2.59 20.87 30.59
N GLN A 650 3.73 21.56 30.53
CA GLN A 650 3.84 22.93 29.99
C GLN A 650 4.47 22.96 28.58
N GLY A 651 4.51 21.82 27.89
CA GLY A 651 5.16 21.66 26.59
C GLY A 651 6.68 21.61 26.74
N ILE A 652 7.42 22.07 25.72
CA ILE A 652 8.89 21.96 25.70
C ILE A 652 9.61 22.97 26.63
N ASP A 653 9.07 24.16 26.90
CA ASP A 653 9.77 25.17 27.72
C ASP A 653 9.83 24.73 29.21
N PRO A 654 10.97 24.80 29.93
CA PRO A 654 12.28 25.34 29.55
C PRO A 654 13.32 24.28 29.14
N TRP A 655 12.88 23.09 28.70
CA TRP A 655 13.76 22.08 28.14
C TRP A 655 14.29 22.50 26.76
N GLN A 656 15.50 22.04 26.47
CA GLN A 656 16.11 22.14 25.14
C GLN A 656 16.07 20.76 24.51
N GLU A 657 15.39 20.63 23.38
CA GLU A 657 15.40 19.41 22.57
C GLU A 657 16.34 19.54 21.37
N THR A 658 16.87 18.41 20.92
CA THR A 658 17.61 18.29 19.67
C THR A 658 17.31 16.92 19.10
N SER A 659 16.75 16.90 17.88
CA SER A 659 16.51 15.66 17.15
C SER A 659 17.38 15.57 15.91
N GLY A 660 18.02 14.41 15.70
CA GLY A 660 18.83 14.13 14.51
C GLY A 660 18.05 14.23 13.20
N SER A 661 16.74 14.06 13.25
CA SER A 661 15.81 14.09 12.11
C SER A 661 14.79 15.24 12.17
N GLY A 662 14.87 16.11 13.19
CA GLY A 662 14.02 17.29 13.33
C GLY A 662 12.62 17.05 13.93
N TYR A 663 12.42 15.95 14.68
CA TYR A 663 11.17 15.65 15.37
C TYR A 663 10.99 16.44 16.66
N GLU A 664 9.72 16.64 17.05
CA GLU A 664 9.31 17.16 18.37
C GLU A 664 9.35 16.01 19.39
N ILE A 665 10.20 16.13 20.42
CA ILE A 665 10.49 15.05 21.37
C ILE A 665 9.47 15.05 22.51
N VAL A 666 9.11 16.24 23.02
CA VAL A 666 8.06 16.34 24.06
C VAL A 666 6.69 16.32 23.40
N ASN A 667 6.01 15.18 23.46
CA ASN A 667 4.75 14.94 22.77
C ASN A 667 3.78 14.15 23.66
N THR A 668 2.64 13.72 23.10
CA THR A 668 1.58 13.02 23.85
C THR A 668 1.69 11.49 23.82
N THR A 669 2.82 10.97 23.35
CA THR A 669 3.06 9.54 23.21
C THR A 669 3.42 8.94 24.57
N ASN A 670 2.69 7.89 24.95
CA ASN A 670 2.94 7.03 26.11
C ASN A 670 3.22 7.73 27.46
N PRO A 671 2.52 8.79 27.89
CA PRO A 671 2.83 9.47 29.16
C PRO A 671 2.75 8.52 30.37
N HIS A 672 3.68 8.66 31.32
CA HIS A 672 3.61 7.96 32.61
C HIS A 672 2.54 8.60 33.50
N SER A 673 2.55 9.93 33.57
CA SER A 673 1.55 10.76 34.25
C SER A 673 1.12 11.91 33.32
N GLY A 674 -0.07 12.49 33.53
CA GLY A 674 -0.52 13.61 32.69
C GLY A 674 -0.77 13.28 31.21
N GLN A 675 -0.45 14.23 30.34
CA GLN A 675 -0.66 14.16 28.89
C GLN A 675 0.62 14.08 28.07
N TYR A 676 1.76 14.53 28.60
CA TYR A 676 3.01 14.65 27.85
C TYR A 676 4.12 13.77 28.42
N SER A 677 5.01 13.31 27.56
CA SER A 677 6.31 12.76 27.97
C SER A 677 7.38 13.08 26.93
N ALA A 678 8.65 12.85 27.27
CA ALA A 678 9.73 12.94 26.31
C ALA A 678 9.94 11.60 25.61
N ASP A 679 9.72 11.59 24.29
CA ASP A 679 9.75 10.42 23.41
C ASP A 679 11.01 10.45 22.53
N LEU A 680 12.05 9.74 22.97
CA LEU A 680 13.34 9.71 22.28
C LEU A 680 13.45 8.49 21.36
N CYS A 681 13.86 8.72 20.12
CA CYS A 681 14.08 7.70 19.09
C CYS A 681 12.80 7.07 18.50
N GLY A 682 12.73 5.74 18.41
CA GLY A 682 11.70 5.05 17.62
C GLY A 682 12.03 4.88 16.12
N TYR A 683 13.06 5.57 15.61
CA TYR A 683 13.53 5.46 14.22
C TYR A 683 15.04 5.13 14.15
N GLY A 684 15.54 4.79 12.96
CA GLY A 684 16.94 4.36 12.75
C GLY A 684 17.93 5.52 12.66
N SER A 685 19.19 5.29 13.07
CA SER A 685 20.21 6.33 13.20
C SER A 685 19.79 7.51 14.09
N CYS A 686 18.90 7.26 15.05
CA CYS A 686 18.45 8.27 16.01
C CYS A 686 19.65 8.87 16.76
N ASP A 687 19.60 10.18 16.95
CA ASP A 687 20.42 10.92 17.92
C ASP A 687 19.57 12.05 18.49
N ASP A 688 18.70 11.68 19.42
CA ASP A 688 17.75 12.58 20.06
C ASP A 688 18.23 12.94 21.46
N SER A 689 17.95 14.16 21.90
CA SER A 689 18.25 14.57 23.27
C SER A 689 17.31 15.63 23.81
N ILE A 690 17.09 15.58 25.12
CA ILE A 690 16.49 16.66 25.90
C ILE A 690 17.41 17.06 27.05
N ALA A 691 17.48 18.35 27.32
CA ALA A 691 18.36 18.91 28.34
C ALA A 691 17.72 20.05 29.12
N GLN A 692 18.01 20.13 30.42
CA GLN A 692 17.68 21.30 31.23
C GLN A 692 18.83 21.66 32.18
N ASN A 693 19.03 22.95 32.35
CA ASN A 693 20.03 23.48 33.28
C ASN A 693 19.43 23.65 34.68
N PHE A 694 20.23 23.35 35.70
CA PHE A 694 19.92 23.72 37.09
C PHE A 694 21.18 24.21 37.80
N THR A 695 21.00 25.00 38.87
CA THR A 695 22.13 25.49 39.68
C THR A 695 22.33 24.59 40.89
N VAL A 696 23.56 24.10 41.08
CA VAL A 696 23.91 23.27 42.24
C VAL A 696 23.85 24.11 43.52
N PRO A 697 23.07 23.74 44.55
CA PRO A 697 22.98 24.51 45.78
C PRO A 697 24.31 24.56 46.54
N ALA A 698 24.59 25.68 47.20
CA ALA A 698 25.88 25.89 47.87
C ALA A 698 26.14 24.95 49.07
N ASN A 699 25.08 24.51 49.75
CA ASN A 699 25.14 23.75 50.99
C ASN A 699 24.25 22.49 50.96
N ALA A 700 24.00 21.93 49.76
CA ALA A 700 23.18 20.72 49.67
C ALA A 700 23.87 19.56 50.40
N SER A 701 23.17 18.99 51.38
CA SER A 701 23.58 17.79 52.09
C SER A 701 23.31 16.53 51.27
N THR A 702 22.28 16.59 50.42
CA THR A 702 21.96 15.58 49.42
C THR A 702 21.43 16.24 48.15
N ILE A 703 21.82 15.72 46.99
CA ILE A 703 21.24 16.04 45.69
C ILE A 703 20.85 14.72 45.01
N THR A 704 19.58 14.59 44.67
CA THR A 704 19.02 13.40 44.05
C THR A 704 18.40 13.74 42.70
N VAL A 705 18.74 12.96 41.68
CA VAL A 705 18.06 12.98 40.37
C VAL A 705 17.14 11.76 40.29
N SER A 706 15.85 11.97 40.04
CA SER A 706 14.89 10.89 39.83
C SER A 706 14.04 11.15 38.59
N TYR A 707 13.58 10.08 37.95
CA TYR A 707 12.68 10.13 36.79
C TYR A 707 12.08 8.74 36.56
N TRP A 708 11.01 8.70 35.79
CA TRP A 708 10.50 7.47 35.20
C TRP A 708 11.09 7.31 33.81
N TRP A 709 11.42 6.08 33.43
CA TRP A 709 11.82 5.76 32.07
C TRP A 709 11.13 4.49 31.57
N TYR A 710 10.87 4.42 30.27
CA TYR A 710 10.32 3.25 29.60
C TYR A 710 11.21 2.95 28.40
N GLY A 711 11.68 1.70 28.29
CA GLY A 711 12.33 1.21 27.08
C GLY A 711 11.41 0.29 26.32
N TYR A 712 11.05 0.67 25.09
CA TYR A 712 10.45 -0.20 24.09
C TYR A 712 11.55 -0.66 23.13
N THR A 713 11.51 -1.93 22.69
CA THR A 713 12.37 -2.36 21.60
C THR A 713 11.66 -3.37 20.73
N THR A 714 11.73 -3.17 19.42
CA THR A 714 11.43 -4.22 18.43
C THR A 714 12.67 -5.04 18.10
N ARG A 715 13.83 -4.68 18.66
CA ARG A 715 15.11 -5.34 18.42
C ARG A 715 15.25 -6.64 19.21
N THR A 716 15.20 -7.76 18.50
CA THR A 716 15.45 -9.12 19.04
C THR A 716 16.94 -9.46 19.24
N SER A 717 17.84 -8.50 19.02
CA SER A 717 19.29 -8.70 19.17
C SER A 717 19.74 -8.75 20.64
N HIS A 718 20.64 -9.66 20.98
CA HIS A 718 21.28 -9.74 22.29
C HIS A 718 22.42 -8.72 22.51
N LEU A 719 22.70 -7.86 21.54
CA LEU A 719 23.77 -6.86 21.63
C LEU A 719 23.19 -5.47 21.94
N CYS A 720 23.88 -4.71 22.80
CA CYS A 720 23.57 -3.29 23.02
C CYS A 720 23.87 -2.52 21.74
N ARG A 721 22.82 -2.11 21.04
CA ARG A 721 22.86 -1.43 19.74
C ARG A 721 22.20 -0.06 19.80
N ASP A 722 21.13 0.02 20.57
CA ASP A 722 20.39 1.25 20.82
C ASP A 722 20.46 1.53 22.31
N ALA A 723 20.59 2.79 22.71
CA ALA A 723 20.78 3.15 24.11
C ALA A 723 20.17 4.49 24.49
N LEU A 724 19.62 4.55 25.70
CA LEU A 724 19.33 5.76 26.46
C LEU A 724 20.49 6.01 27.43
N THR A 725 21.11 7.17 27.33
CA THR A 725 22.17 7.62 28.25
C THR A 725 21.75 8.90 28.96
N VAL A 726 21.89 8.92 30.28
CA VAL A 726 21.57 10.08 31.13
C VAL A 726 22.84 10.60 31.77
N THR A 727 23.18 11.86 31.54
CA THR A 727 24.48 12.44 31.91
C THR A 727 24.33 13.81 32.56
N LEU A 728 25.17 14.10 33.54
CA LEU A 728 25.36 15.46 34.07
C LEU A 728 26.55 16.12 33.37
N LEU A 729 26.36 17.34 32.85
CA LEU A 729 27.40 18.12 32.17
C LEU A 729 27.75 19.38 32.95
N ASP A 730 29.02 19.77 32.93
CA ASP A 730 29.47 21.07 33.43
C ASP A 730 29.09 22.21 32.47
N SER A 731 29.32 23.46 32.88
CA SER A 731 29.00 24.64 32.07
C SER A 731 29.78 24.74 30.76
N SER A 732 30.78 23.89 30.53
CA SER A 732 31.53 23.77 29.27
C SER A 732 31.05 22.62 28.37
N GLY A 733 30.01 21.90 28.79
CA GLY A 733 29.47 20.74 28.10
C GLY A 733 30.26 19.45 28.34
N ARG A 734 31.20 19.42 29.29
CA ARG A 734 31.95 18.20 29.62
C ARG A 734 31.18 17.35 30.63
N ALA A 735 31.20 16.04 30.43
CA ALA A 735 30.54 15.11 31.33
C ALA A 735 31.17 15.12 32.74
N ILE A 736 30.37 15.48 33.73
CA ILE A 736 30.66 15.28 35.17
C ILE A 736 30.47 13.79 35.50
N GLY A 737 29.45 13.16 34.92
CA GLY A 737 29.28 11.71 35.00
C GLY A 737 27.95 11.22 34.43
N THR A 738 27.95 9.96 34.02
CA THR A 738 26.75 9.24 33.56
C THR A 738 26.00 8.67 34.76
N LEU A 739 24.68 8.87 34.79
CA LEU A 739 23.75 8.35 35.78
C LEU A 739 23.18 7.00 35.34
N GLN A 740 22.81 6.90 34.07
CA GLN A 740 22.22 5.71 33.48
C GLN A 740 22.73 5.47 32.06
N HIS A 741 22.91 4.20 31.73
CA HIS A 741 23.11 3.72 30.36
C HIS A 741 22.26 2.45 30.20
N SER A 742 21.08 2.60 29.61
CA SER A 742 20.15 1.50 29.32
C SER A 742 20.20 1.18 27.83
N CYS A 743 20.28 -0.10 27.49
CA CYS A 743 20.32 -0.57 26.12
C CYS A 743 18.96 -1.15 25.68
N ASN A 744 18.81 -1.45 24.39
CA ASN A 744 17.72 -2.26 23.84
C ASN A 744 17.49 -3.58 24.62
N THR A 745 18.56 -4.21 25.12
CA THR A 745 18.46 -5.43 25.94
C THR A 745 17.92 -5.19 27.36
N ASN A 746 17.78 -3.94 27.78
CA ASN A 746 17.18 -3.53 29.05
C ASN A 746 15.72 -3.08 28.89
N ALA A 747 15.14 -3.14 27.69
CA ALA A 747 13.74 -2.79 27.45
C ALA A 747 12.81 -3.68 28.28
N THR A 748 11.99 -3.06 29.15
CA THR A 748 11.07 -3.74 30.06
C THR A 748 9.63 -3.68 29.60
N ASN A 749 9.33 -2.91 28.54
CA ASN A 749 7.98 -2.59 28.09
C ASN A 749 7.05 -2.17 29.24
N SER A 750 7.61 -1.45 30.21
CA SER A 750 6.91 -0.97 31.40
C SER A 750 7.71 0.17 32.04
N TRP A 751 7.00 1.17 32.55
CA TRP A 751 7.60 2.31 33.23
C TRP A 751 8.39 1.90 34.47
N GLN A 752 9.62 2.39 34.58
CA GLN A 752 10.55 2.12 35.68
C GLN A 752 10.97 3.41 36.36
N HIS A 753 10.74 3.51 37.66
CA HIS A 753 11.24 4.63 38.46
C HIS A 753 12.69 4.40 38.86
N VAL A 754 13.54 5.40 38.61
CA VAL A 754 14.95 5.40 39.02
C VAL A 754 15.27 6.65 39.82
N SER A 755 16.23 6.52 40.74
CA SER A 755 16.67 7.60 41.62
C SER A 755 18.15 7.45 41.94
N PHE A 756 18.91 8.54 41.77
CA PHE A 756 20.36 8.56 41.90
C PHE A 756 20.79 9.66 42.87
N ASP A 757 21.53 9.30 43.92
CA ASP A 757 22.28 10.25 44.74
C ASP A 757 23.50 10.74 43.96
N VAL A 758 23.49 12.01 43.56
CA VAL A 758 24.53 12.65 42.75
C VAL A 758 25.36 13.65 43.56
N THR A 759 25.20 13.68 44.88
CA THR A 759 25.84 14.65 45.79
C THR A 759 27.35 14.66 45.61
N SER A 760 27.98 13.48 45.62
CA SER A 760 29.44 13.36 45.47
C SER A 760 29.94 13.88 44.12
N LYS A 761 29.18 13.63 43.04
CA LYS A 761 29.50 14.08 41.67
C LYS A 761 29.39 15.61 41.53
N LEU A 762 28.45 16.22 42.24
CA LEU A 762 28.16 17.66 42.15
C LEU A 762 28.85 18.51 43.21
N SER A 763 29.48 17.90 44.22
CA SER A 763 30.13 18.61 45.34
C SER A 763 31.17 19.65 44.90
N SER A 764 31.94 19.38 43.83
CA SER A 764 32.92 20.32 43.27
C SER A 764 32.31 21.41 42.39
N HIS A 765 31.00 21.35 42.13
CA HIS A 765 30.25 22.23 41.23
C HIS A 765 29.27 23.13 42.00
N ALA A 766 29.43 23.28 43.32
CA ALA A 766 28.57 24.13 44.14
C ALA A 766 28.47 25.57 43.58
N ARG A 767 27.24 26.09 43.48
CA ARG A 767 26.89 27.38 42.85
C ARG A 767 27.16 27.49 41.35
N GLN A 768 27.52 26.39 40.68
CA GLN A 768 27.69 26.37 39.23
C GLN A 768 26.42 25.81 38.58
N THR A 769 26.20 26.23 37.33
CA THR A 769 25.17 25.65 36.46
C THR A 769 25.65 24.30 35.94
N VAL A 770 24.78 23.31 36.03
CA VAL A 770 24.96 21.96 35.51
C VAL A 770 23.79 21.63 34.60
N THR A 771 24.05 20.85 33.55
CA THR A 771 23.01 20.37 32.63
C THR A 771 22.69 18.92 32.93
N LEU A 772 21.41 18.60 33.09
CA LEU A 772 20.90 17.23 33.03
C LEU A 772 20.54 16.93 31.56
N LEU A 773 21.18 15.93 30.97
CA LEU A 773 21.01 15.53 29.57
C LEU A 773 20.49 14.09 29.50
N PHE A 774 19.38 13.89 28.79
CA PHE A 774 18.92 12.59 28.30
C PHE A 774 19.25 12.50 26.82
N ASN A 775 19.87 11.41 26.38
CA ASN A 775 20.21 11.19 24.98
C ASN A 775 19.87 9.76 24.56
N GLY A 776 19.03 9.64 23.54
CA GLY A 776 18.68 8.39 22.87
C GLY A 776 19.51 8.24 21.59
N LYS A 777 20.08 7.06 21.37
CA LYS A 777 20.72 6.71 20.09
C LYS A 777 20.27 5.34 19.61
N THR A 778 20.02 5.20 18.32
CA THR A 778 19.75 3.89 17.68
C THR A 778 20.77 3.60 16.58
N ALA A 779 20.99 2.32 16.31
CA ALA A 779 21.78 1.90 15.16
C ALA A 779 21.05 2.23 13.85
N SER A 780 21.77 2.17 12.73
CA SER A 780 21.32 2.68 11.42
C SER A 780 20.18 1.90 10.73
N SER A 781 19.53 0.97 11.42
CA SER A 781 18.37 0.23 10.89
C SER A 781 17.10 0.98 11.28
N PHE A 782 16.33 1.41 10.28
CA PHE A 782 15.13 2.24 10.41
C PHE A 782 13.86 1.48 10.83
N LEU A 783 13.89 0.14 10.86
CA LEU A 783 12.72 -0.71 11.13
C LEU A 783 12.79 -1.49 12.43
N VAL A 784 14.00 -1.67 12.96
CA VAL A 784 14.24 -2.38 14.20
C VAL A 784 14.97 -1.42 15.12
N THR A 785 14.20 -0.72 15.93
CA THR A 785 14.66 0.41 16.73
C THR A 785 14.31 0.17 18.19
N SER A 786 14.89 1.01 19.03
CA SER A 786 14.44 1.15 20.42
C SER A 786 13.95 2.56 20.60
N GLU A 787 12.89 2.66 21.38
CA GLU A 787 12.22 3.91 21.71
C GLU A 787 12.29 4.05 23.22
N PHE A 788 12.60 5.25 23.68
CA PHE A 788 12.90 5.53 25.06
C PHE A 788 12.05 6.71 25.53
N PHE A 789 11.14 6.44 26.45
CA PHE A 789 10.33 7.49 27.05
C PHE A 789 10.91 7.90 28.41
N VAL A 790 10.81 9.18 28.72
CA VAL A 790 11.20 9.77 30.01
C VAL A 790 10.08 10.68 30.50
N ASP A 791 9.74 10.58 31.79
CA ASP A 791 8.67 11.37 32.40
C ASP A 791 8.91 11.63 33.90
N ASP A 792 8.18 12.59 34.47
CA ASP A 792 8.19 13.02 35.87
C ASP A 792 9.62 13.25 36.43
N VAL A 793 10.45 13.99 35.69
CA VAL A 793 11.84 14.27 36.06
C VAL A 793 11.91 15.22 37.24
N ALA A 794 12.72 14.88 38.24
CA ALA A 794 12.96 15.73 39.41
C ALA A 794 14.43 15.77 39.79
N VAL A 795 14.91 16.96 40.16
CA VAL A 795 16.22 17.14 40.78
C VAL A 795 16.00 17.78 42.14
N SER A 796 16.10 17.02 43.22
CA SER A 796 15.88 17.54 44.57
C SER A 796 17.20 17.82 45.27
N GLY A 797 17.29 18.97 45.95
CA GLY A 797 18.41 19.31 46.83
C GLY A 797 17.90 19.66 48.22
N SER A 798 18.46 19.04 49.27
CA SER A 798 18.12 19.35 50.67
C SER A 798 19.30 19.79 51.52
#